data_AF-H1Y8A8-F1
#
_entry.id   AF-H1Y8A8-F1
#
_cell.length_a   1.000
_cell.length_b   1.000
_cell.length_c   1.000
_cell.angle_alpha   90.00
_cell.angle_beta   90.00
_cell.angle_gamma   90.00
#
_symmetry.space_group_name_H-M   'P 1'
#
loop_
_entity.id
_entity.type
_entity.pdbx_description
1 polymer ?
#
loop_
_entity_poly.entity_id
_entity_poly.type
_entity_poly.pdbx_seq_one_letter_code
_entity_poly.pdbx_strand_id
1 'polypeptide(L)'
;MKLHATKADLVDRHSSNLETDKAALAALIQTAVNVELFTIPLYMTSLYSIQGMHQITGNNNLYQGRKWPGMAPTYKPGNNNLGNIKENEVAFNTIFSVFIEEMLHLQLASNLANALGVTPVFTQMSPAPGYAWTVYDKDSTVIPGIIDFKDCKPVWPEPQSGKAPVYYKDIRVKLDELNQLQNELFLAIEAPEEDAIGRIEPAYHAKYIHTAPLKNWQIGEQLPMLGSIGLMYQLIWDYLNITYHDNTTLFEKVYSPGALQQDVFNASSPGHPYREYQGFETTIEGWVPEKAKEVVFKLISAITDQGEGSGIKKSIAKEAFGLQAVKPDYQASDLALETDYPSYTDAGKPAPSTDAYARSHNDKKDHYERFIEIRTDLESNKIITWPTWHKTGGGKWKAEDLKTVDYDQNTYPLPKAEDIAGALNRLNDPNGNGDSNDTKRLENYKQFCEIATGAIAGITSVLDSYWQNSSVGFPFPSMSGSGDRLMMCWAVFGQVPDLSVPVQQKQNNALYHACQGIDYGDSPGNSCASAEIYHNCRGSNSCKGEGGCGFVQQVGQSKSCGASVPKLKAAEPLCGGPKPPQPVYSAPGDNLCGSFGGCAVPISASQIYPVISTDNGKTITTGTMELNDFVKQADGSYKTVQLPDGKNKIGFKTGDLVHDIAWNAYVAVLANRNPAQPVPPKPVTSDLRMAFPPST
;
A
#
# COMPACT_ATOMS: atom_id res chain seq x y z
N MET A 1 30.63 -3.96 -25.07
CA MET A 1 30.35 -3.06 -23.92
C MET A 1 30.49 -3.87 -22.65
N LYS A 2 31.14 -3.32 -21.61
CA LYS A 2 31.38 -4.05 -20.36
C LYS A 2 30.24 -3.72 -19.39
N LEU A 3 29.37 -4.68 -19.11
CA LEU A 3 28.19 -4.51 -18.25
C LEU A 3 28.41 -4.98 -16.80
N HIS A 4 29.48 -5.75 -16.57
CA HIS A 4 29.82 -6.26 -15.24
C HIS A 4 31.33 -6.13 -15.01
N ALA A 5 31.71 -6.05 -13.73
CA ALA A 5 33.10 -6.14 -13.34
C ALA A 5 33.67 -7.52 -13.67
N THR A 6 34.93 -7.56 -14.12
CA THR A 6 35.70 -8.80 -14.18
C THR A 6 36.27 -9.11 -12.80
N LYS A 7 36.67 -10.35 -12.57
CA LYS A 7 37.38 -10.73 -11.35
C LYS A 7 38.57 -9.81 -11.04
N ALA A 8 39.31 -9.38 -12.05
CA ALA A 8 40.48 -8.50 -11.89
C ALA A 8 40.11 -7.09 -11.39
N ASP A 9 38.88 -6.62 -11.61
CA ASP A 9 38.44 -5.31 -11.13
C ASP A 9 38.05 -5.33 -9.64
N LEU A 10 37.74 -6.52 -9.10
CA LEU A 10 37.15 -6.69 -7.77
C LEU A 10 38.15 -7.23 -6.73
N VAL A 11 39.29 -7.78 -7.16
CA VAL A 11 40.30 -8.34 -6.25
C VAL A 11 41.48 -7.40 -6.07
N ASP A 12 42.19 -7.56 -4.96
CA ASP A 12 43.43 -6.83 -4.65
C ASP A 12 43.24 -5.30 -4.64
N ARG A 13 42.09 -4.82 -4.14
CA ARG A 13 41.79 -3.38 -4.05
C ARG A 13 42.52 -2.73 -2.88
N HIS A 14 43.01 -1.51 -3.08
CA HIS A 14 43.69 -0.76 -2.02
C HIS A 14 42.73 -0.34 -0.90
N SER A 15 43.10 -0.61 0.35
CA SER A 15 42.26 -0.39 1.55
C SER A 15 41.86 1.07 1.78
N SER A 16 42.59 2.04 1.19
CA SER A 16 42.20 3.46 1.22
C SER A 16 40.87 3.74 0.53
N ASN A 17 40.36 2.82 -0.30
CA ASN A 17 39.08 2.96 -0.98
C ASN A 17 37.90 2.43 -0.14
N LEU A 18 38.15 1.78 1.01
CA LEU A 18 37.13 1.09 1.78
C LEU A 18 35.92 1.97 2.10
N GLU A 19 36.14 3.18 2.61
CA GLU A 19 35.04 4.08 2.99
C GLU A 19 34.27 4.61 1.77
N THR A 20 34.95 4.82 0.64
CA THR A 20 34.28 5.16 -0.64
C THR A 20 33.44 3.99 -1.14
N ASP A 21 33.95 2.76 -1.07
CA ASP A 21 33.21 1.57 -1.52
C ASP A 21 31.99 1.30 -0.63
N LYS A 22 32.12 1.47 0.70
CA LYS A 22 31.00 1.41 1.64
C LYS A 22 29.93 2.43 1.32
N ALA A 23 30.32 3.69 1.10
CA ALA A 23 29.38 4.76 0.80
C ALA A 23 28.68 4.56 -0.56
N ALA A 24 29.40 4.08 -1.57
CA ALA A 24 28.83 3.77 -2.87
C ALA A 24 27.82 2.61 -2.77
N LEU A 25 28.18 1.54 -2.07
CA LEU A 25 27.28 0.41 -1.81
C LEU A 25 26.03 0.86 -1.04
N ALA A 26 26.20 1.67 0.01
CA ALA A 26 25.07 2.20 0.79
C ALA A 26 24.12 3.05 -0.06
N ALA A 27 24.66 3.93 -0.91
CA ALA A 27 23.86 4.74 -1.83
C ALA A 27 23.12 3.88 -2.87
N LEU A 28 23.77 2.83 -3.40
CA LEU A 28 23.14 1.90 -4.35
C LEU A 28 22.00 1.12 -3.70
N ILE A 29 22.18 0.65 -2.46
CA ILE A 29 21.13 -0.08 -1.75
C ILE A 29 19.94 0.83 -1.42
N GLN A 30 20.16 2.07 -0.99
CA GLN A 30 19.05 3.02 -0.81
C GLN A 30 18.37 3.35 -2.15
N THR A 31 19.13 3.38 -3.26
CA THR A 31 18.54 3.55 -4.60
C THR A 31 17.66 2.35 -4.96
N ALA A 32 18.05 1.13 -4.61
CA ALA A 32 17.22 -0.06 -4.80
C ALA A 32 15.90 0.05 -4.01
N VAL A 33 15.96 0.38 -2.71
CA VAL A 33 14.75 0.62 -1.89
C VAL A 33 13.85 1.70 -2.51
N ASN A 34 14.45 2.78 -3.03
CA ASN A 34 13.69 3.85 -3.67
C ASN A 34 13.02 3.40 -4.96
N VAL A 35 13.67 2.58 -5.79
CA VAL A 35 13.09 2.11 -7.05
C VAL A 35 11.93 1.15 -6.80
N GLU A 36 12.07 0.17 -5.88
CA GLU A 36 10.95 -0.74 -5.56
C GLU A 36 9.78 0.00 -4.88
N LEU A 37 10.06 1.07 -4.13
CA LEU A 37 8.99 1.89 -3.58
C LEU A 37 8.33 2.76 -4.66
N PHE A 38 9.08 3.19 -5.67
CA PHE A 38 8.59 4.06 -6.74
C PHE A 38 7.62 3.35 -7.69
N THR A 39 7.80 2.05 -7.92
CA THR A 39 6.90 1.23 -8.75
C THR A 39 5.54 1.00 -8.09
N ILE A 40 5.49 0.89 -6.76
CA ILE A 40 4.26 0.60 -6.01
C ILE A 40 3.12 1.60 -6.27
N PRO A 41 3.25 2.94 -6.03
CA PRO A 41 2.19 3.89 -6.36
C PRO A 41 1.88 3.96 -7.85
N LEU A 42 2.88 3.73 -8.70
CA LEU A 42 2.74 3.76 -10.15
C LEU A 42 1.82 2.64 -10.65
N TYR A 43 2.09 1.39 -10.25
CA TYR A 43 1.31 0.21 -10.63
C TYR A 43 -0.06 0.21 -9.94
N MET A 44 -0.11 0.59 -8.66
CA MET A 44 -1.36 0.69 -7.91
C MET A 44 -2.33 1.70 -8.53
N THR A 45 -1.83 2.84 -9.01
CA THR A 45 -2.69 3.88 -9.61
C THR A 45 -3.33 3.39 -10.92
N SER A 46 -2.58 2.73 -11.79
CA SER A 46 -3.13 2.15 -13.02
C SER A 46 -4.02 0.94 -12.74
N LEU A 47 -3.66 0.07 -11.78
CA LEU A 47 -4.48 -1.07 -11.34
C LEU A 47 -5.91 -0.62 -10.98
N TYR A 48 -6.03 0.41 -10.14
CA TYR A 48 -7.33 0.92 -9.70
C TYR A 48 -8.04 1.83 -10.71
N SER A 49 -7.38 2.20 -11.81
CA SER A 49 -8.03 2.90 -12.92
C SER A 49 -8.92 2.00 -13.78
N ILE A 50 -8.70 0.68 -13.72
CA ILE A 50 -9.49 -0.28 -14.49
C ILE A 50 -10.90 -0.33 -13.90
N GLN A 51 -11.91 -0.22 -14.76
CA GLN A 51 -13.30 -0.12 -14.34
C GLN A 51 -13.82 -1.47 -13.83
N GLY A 52 -14.56 -1.44 -12.73
CA GLY A 52 -15.30 -2.60 -12.25
C GLY A 52 -15.84 -2.40 -10.84
N MET A 53 -16.48 -3.43 -10.32
CA MET A 53 -17.12 -3.44 -9.01
C MET A 53 -16.60 -4.60 -8.17
N HIS A 54 -16.63 -4.43 -6.86
CA HIS A 54 -16.33 -5.48 -5.89
C HIS A 54 -17.42 -5.57 -4.83
N GLN A 55 -17.42 -6.66 -4.08
CA GLN A 55 -18.21 -6.79 -2.85
C GLN A 55 -17.26 -6.86 -1.67
N ILE A 56 -17.71 -6.31 -0.55
CA ILE A 56 -17.01 -6.42 0.72
C ILE A 56 -17.53 -7.68 1.41
N THR A 57 -16.68 -8.70 1.52
CA THR A 57 -17.03 -10.02 2.04
C THR A 57 -16.13 -10.42 3.20
N GLY A 58 -16.58 -11.42 3.95
CA GLY A 58 -15.86 -12.00 5.08
C GLY A 58 -16.66 -13.16 5.64
N ASN A 59 -16.29 -13.73 6.78
CA ASN A 59 -17.08 -14.75 7.46
C ASN A 59 -18.33 -14.15 8.17
N ASN A 60 -19.10 -13.35 7.44
CA ASN A 60 -20.29 -12.62 7.87
C ASN A 60 -21.11 -12.16 6.65
N ASN A 61 -22.31 -11.62 6.89
CA ASN A 61 -23.20 -11.11 5.85
C ASN A 61 -23.51 -9.60 6.04
N LEU A 62 -22.58 -8.84 6.64
CA LEU A 62 -22.78 -7.44 7.00
C LEU A 62 -23.17 -6.56 5.81
N TYR A 63 -22.62 -6.88 4.64
CA TYR A 63 -22.76 -6.12 3.40
C TYR A 63 -23.41 -6.91 2.28
N GLN A 64 -24.16 -7.97 2.63
CA GLN A 64 -24.78 -8.87 1.66
C GLN A 64 -25.52 -8.11 0.56
N GLY A 65 -25.26 -8.50 -0.68
CA GLY A 65 -25.91 -7.96 -1.87
C GLY A 65 -25.54 -6.54 -2.29
N ARG A 66 -24.53 -5.92 -1.66
CA ARG A 66 -24.02 -4.60 -2.04
C ARG A 66 -22.77 -4.71 -2.89
N LYS A 67 -22.62 -3.76 -3.82
CA LYS A 67 -21.41 -3.56 -4.63
C LYS A 67 -20.83 -2.18 -4.35
N TRP A 68 -19.51 -2.07 -4.46
CA TRP A 68 -18.78 -0.81 -4.42
C TRP A 68 -17.94 -0.63 -5.67
N PRO A 69 -17.72 0.63 -6.10
CA PRO A 69 -16.79 0.93 -7.17
C PRO A 69 -15.41 0.34 -6.86
N GLY A 70 -14.67 -0.04 -7.90
CA GLY A 70 -13.33 -0.58 -7.79
C GLY A 70 -13.31 -2.09 -7.96
N MET A 71 -12.26 -2.59 -8.61
CA MET A 71 -12.04 -4.04 -8.71
C MET A 71 -11.24 -4.58 -7.54
N ALA A 72 -11.40 -5.88 -7.34
CA ALA A 72 -10.65 -6.71 -6.40
C ALA A 72 -10.20 -7.99 -7.14
N PRO A 73 -9.24 -8.75 -6.59
CA PRO A 73 -8.85 -10.04 -7.15
C PRO A 73 -10.07 -10.92 -7.40
N THR A 74 -10.07 -11.66 -8.50
CA THR A 74 -11.21 -12.48 -8.92
C THR A 74 -10.78 -13.91 -9.20
N TYR A 75 -11.47 -14.87 -8.59
CA TYR A 75 -11.31 -16.28 -8.92
C TYR A 75 -11.96 -16.58 -10.27
N LYS A 76 -11.18 -17.06 -11.25
CA LYS A 76 -11.63 -17.35 -12.63
C LYS A 76 -12.37 -16.16 -13.29
N PRO A 77 -11.64 -15.14 -13.76
CA PRO A 77 -12.18 -13.98 -14.47
C PRO A 77 -13.29 -14.31 -15.48
N GLY A 78 -14.37 -13.54 -15.45
CA GLY A 78 -15.58 -13.68 -16.26
C GLY A 78 -16.62 -14.65 -15.70
N ASN A 79 -16.39 -15.25 -14.52
CA ASN A 79 -17.29 -16.24 -13.92
C ASN A 79 -17.79 -15.83 -12.53
N ASN A 80 -18.35 -14.63 -12.41
CA ASN A 80 -18.99 -14.14 -11.19
C ASN A 80 -20.26 -13.33 -11.48
N ASN A 81 -20.96 -12.94 -10.41
CA ASN A 81 -22.25 -12.23 -10.49
C ASN A 81 -22.09 -10.69 -10.39
N LEU A 82 -20.87 -10.16 -10.53
CA LEU A 82 -20.62 -8.73 -10.39
C LEU A 82 -20.93 -7.96 -11.68
N GLY A 83 -20.93 -8.64 -12.83
CA GLY A 83 -21.16 -8.02 -14.14
C GLY A 83 -19.95 -7.23 -14.63
N ASN A 84 -18.77 -7.51 -14.09
CA ASN A 84 -17.51 -6.94 -14.56
C ASN A 84 -17.15 -7.49 -15.94
N ILE A 85 -16.33 -6.73 -16.66
CA ILE A 85 -15.75 -7.14 -17.93
C ILE A 85 -14.65 -8.17 -17.64
N LYS A 86 -14.70 -9.33 -18.32
CA LYS A 86 -13.73 -10.41 -18.12
C LYS A 86 -12.29 -9.92 -18.30
N GLU A 87 -12.03 -9.17 -19.36
CA GLU A 87 -10.70 -8.64 -19.68
C GLU A 87 -10.21 -7.64 -18.62
N ASN A 88 -11.10 -6.87 -17.99
CA ASN A 88 -10.75 -6.03 -16.85
C ASN A 88 -10.33 -6.86 -15.64
N GLU A 89 -11.05 -7.96 -15.35
CA GLU A 89 -10.71 -8.85 -14.23
C GLU A 89 -9.40 -9.60 -14.45
N VAL A 90 -9.11 -10.02 -15.69
CA VAL A 90 -7.81 -10.60 -16.06
C VAL A 90 -6.71 -9.58 -15.85
N ALA A 91 -6.84 -8.37 -16.41
CA ALA A 91 -5.85 -7.31 -16.28
C ALA A 91 -5.63 -6.92 -14.80
N PHE A 92 -6.71 -6.84 -14.01
CA PHE A 92 -6.61 -6.54 -12.58
C PHE A 92 -5.83 -7.62 -11.83
N ASN A 93 -6.15 -8.90 -12.02
CA ASN A 93 -5.42 -9.99 -11.38
C ASN A 93 -3.92 -9.97 -11.74
N THR A 94 -3.60 -9.71 -13.01
CA THR A 94 -2.22 -9.67 -13.51
C THR A 94 -1.42 -8.51 -12.92
N ILE A 95 -1.98 -7.30 -12.88
CA ILE A 95 -1.26 -6.15 -12.27
C ILE A 95 -1.23 -6.28 -10.74
N PHE A 96 -2.28 -6.83 -10.14
CA PHE A 96 -2.32 -7.08 -8.70
C PHE A 96 -1.21 -8.05 -8.26
N SER A 97 -0.94 -9.12 -9.03
CA SER A 97 0.14 -10.04 -8.68
C SER A 97 1.52 -9.37 -8.75
N VAL A 98 1.76 -8.55 -9.78
CA VAL A 98 2.99 -7.73 -9.88
C VAL A 98 3.11 -6.78 -8.69
N PHE A 99 2.04 -6.05 -8.36
CA PHE A 99 2.03 -5.12 -7.21
C PHE A 99 2.38 -5.79 -5.87
N ILE A 100 1.94 -7.04 -5.65
CA ILE A 100 2.31 -7.80 -4.44
C ILE A 100 3.77 -8.25 -4.48
N GLU A 101 4.30 -8.65 -5.63
CA GLU A 101 5.72 -8.98 -5.79
C GLU A 101 6.62 -7.75 -5.60
N GLU A 102 6.22 -6.56 -6.06
CA GLU A 102 6.94 -5.30 -5.75
C GLU A 102 6.99 -5.02 -4.23
N MET A 103 5.95 -5.38 -3.46
CA MET A 103 6.02 -5.29 -1.99
C MET A 103 6.99 -6.30 -1.39
N LEU A 104 7.09 -7.50 -1.97
CA LEU A 104 8.13 -8.46 -1.60
C LEU A 104 9.51 -7.87 -1.91
N HIS A 105 9.71 -7.30 -3.11
CA HIS A 105 10.99 -6.69 -3.50
C HIS A 105 11.40 -5.58 -2.55
N LEU A 106 10.46 -4.71 -2.17
CA LEU A 106 10.69 -3.68 -1.16
C LEU A 106 11.14 -4.26 0.18
N GLN A 107 10.51 -5.35 0.65
CA GLN A 107 10.96 -6.06 1.85
C GLN A 107 12.39 -6.60 1.68
N LEU A 108 12.67 -7.29 0.57
CA LEU A 108 13.95 -7.92 0.31
C LEU A 108 15.08 -6.89 0.24
N ALA A 109 14.87 -5.79 -0.50
CA ALA A 109 15.79 -4.66 -0.58
C ALA A 109 16.02 -3.99 0.79
N SER A 110 14.98 -3.89 1.62
CA SER A 110 15.08 -3.31 2.97
C SER A 110 15.78 -4.23 3.98
N ASN A 111 15.57 -5.54 3.87
CA ASN A 111 16.32 -6.54 4.65
C ASN A 111 17.80 -6.53 4.27
N LEU A 112 18.09 -6.45 2.96
CA LEU A 112 19.43 -6.26 2.43
C LEU A 112 20.09 -4.98 2.96
N ALA A 113 19.35 -3.86 2.95
CA ALA A 113 19.82 -2.58 3.50
C ALA A 113 20.28 -2.74 4.95
N ASN A 114 19.42 -3.24 5.84
CA ASN A 114 19.77 -3.37 7.25
C ASN A 114 20.92 -4.34 7.49
N ALA A 115 20.90 -5.49 6.80
CA ALA A 115 21.98 -6.47 6.92
C ALA A 115 23.34 -5.92 6.49
N LEU A 116 23.38 -4.91 5.61
CA LEU A 116 24.59 -4.26 5.12
C LEU A 116 24.83 -2.87 5.77
N GLY A 117 24.20 -2.61 6.91
CA GLY A 117 24.45 -1.40 7.71
C GLY A 117 23.77 -0.12 7.20
N VAL A 118 22.78 -0.25 6.31
CA VAL A 118 21.98 0.86 5.77
C VAL A 118 20.60 0.83 6.44
N THR A 119 20.20 1.95 7.03
CA THR A 119 18.82 2.12 7.48
C THR A 119 17.98 2.65 6.31
N PRO A 120 17.01 1.87 5.79
CA PRO A 120 16.21 2.28 4.66
C PRO A 120 15.31 3.47 5.02
N VAL A 121 15.22 4.43 4.10
CA VAL A 121 14.34 5.60 4.19
C VAL A 121 13.33 5.56 3.05
N PHE A 122 12.05 5.60 3.37
CA PHE A 122 10.91 5.48 2.45
C PHE A 122 10.27 6.84 2.14
N THR A 123 10.51 7.86 2.97
CA THR A 123 10.02 9.22 2.73
C THR A 123 10.95 10.06 1.84
N GLN A 124 12.05 9.50 1.34
CA GLN A 124 13.04 10.25 0.56
C GLN A 124 12.47 10.82 -0.75
N MET A 125 11.57 10.09 -1.43
CA MET A 125 10.94 10.54 -2.67
C MET A 125 9.67 11.37 -2.45
N SER A 126 9.23 11.49 -1.20
CA SER A 126 8.03 12.20 -0.78
C SER A 126 8.29 12.85 0.59
N PRO A 127 9.20 13.84 0.65
CA PRO A 127 9.65 14.37 1.93
C PRO A 127 8.60 15.28 2.59
N ALA A 128 8.71 15.40 3.90
CA ALA A 128 8.02 16.45 4.64
C ALA A 128 8.59 17.85 4.31
N PRO A 129 7.80 18.93 4.43
CA PRO A 129 6.37 18.91 4.75
C PRO A 129 5.50 18.61 3.52
N GLY A 130 4.36 17.98 3.74
CA GLY A 130 3.32 17.78 2.72
C GLY A 130 3.39 16.48 1.93
N TYR A 131 4.56 15.79 1.90
CA TYR A 131 4.68 14.43 1.36
C TYR A 131 4.18 14.31 -0.10
N ALA A 132 4.41 15.35 -0.91
CA ALA A 132 4.06 15.32 -2.32
C ALA A 132 5.07 14.47 -3.12
N TRP A 133 4.57 13.68 -4.07
CA TRP A 133 5.39 12.86 -4.97
C TRP A 133 5.67 13.60 -6.27
N THR A 134 6.67 14.48 -6.26
CA THR A 134 7.02 15.30 -7.44
C THR A 134 7.73 14.51 -8.55
N VAL A 135 8.16 13.28 -8.26
CA VAL A 135 8.80 12.39 -9.24
C VAL A 135 7.85 11.95 -10.37
N TYR A 136 6.54 12.00 -10.13
CA TYR A 136 5.50 11.65 -11.11
C TYR A 136 4.97 12.85 -11.90
N ASP A 137 5.77 13.91 -12.08
CA ASP A 137 5.37 15.08 -12.85
C ASP A 137 4.93 14.70 -14.28
N LYS A 138 3.89 15.37 -14.79
CA LYS A 138 3.30 15.07 -16.12
C LYS A 138 4.32 15.13 -17.27
N ASP A 139 5.37 15.91 -17.13
CA ASP A 139 6.42 16.12 -18.13
C ASP A 139 7.72 15.37 -17.78
N SER A 140 7.74 14.63 -16.66
CA SER A 140 8.86 13.79 -16.25
C SER A 140 9.12 12.69 -17.27
N THR A 141 10.40 12.46 -17.59
CA THR A 141 10.88 11.36 -18.45
C THR A 141 11.87 10.47 -17.72
N VAL A 142 12.04 10.67 -16.41
CA VAL A 142 13.13 10.08 -15.64
C VAL A 142 12.60 9.06 -14.65
N ILE A 143 13.04 7.81 -14.78
CA ILE A 143 12.95 6.84 -13.68
C ILE A 143 14.06 7.19 -12.70
N PRO A 144 13.74 7.56 -11.44
CA PRO A 144 14.73 8.07 -10.49
C PRO A 144 15.95 7.16 -10.35
N GLY A 145 17.15 7.69 -10.60
CA GLY A 145 18.41 6.95 -10.50
C GLY A 145 18.68 5.94 -11.61
N ILE A 146 17.71 5.63 -12.48
CA ILE A 146 17.83 4.57 -13.49
C ILE A 146 18.06 5.16 -14.87
N ILE A 147 17.06 5.80 -15.48
CA ILE A 147 17.15 6.26 -16.88
C ILE A 147 16.34 7.52 -17.16
N ASP A 148 16.81 8.37 -18.07
CA ASP A 148 16.01 9.41 -18.73
C ASP A 148 15.63 8.93 -20.14
N PHE A 149 14.33 8.76 -20.40
CA PHE A 149 13.85 8.28 -21.69
C PHE A 149 14.16 9.20 -22.87
N LYS A 150 14.53 10.47 -22.64
CA LYS A 150 15.04 11.37 -23.70
C LYS A 150 16.34 10.88 -24.35
N ASP A 151 17.09 10.05 -23.63
CA ASP A 151 18.37 9.49 -24.06
C ASP A 151 18.21 8.11 -24.75
N CYS A 152 16.98 7.66 -24.96
CA CYS A 152 16.67 6.40 -25.63
C CYS A 152 16.33 6.60 -27.12
N LYS A 153 16.75 5.64 -27.94
CA LYS A 153 16.34 5.55 -29.35
C LYS A 153 15.01 4.80 -29.47
N PRO A 154 14.23 5.03 -30.56
CA PRO A 154 13.10 4.18 -30.88
C PRO A 154 13.53 2.72 -31.08
N VAL A 155 12.70 1.79 -30.62
CA VAL A 155 12.89 0.36 -30.87
C VAL A 155 11.80 -0.12 -31.83
N TRP A 156 12.26 -0.71 -32.93
CA TRP A 156 11.39 -1.26 -33.96
C TRP A 156 11.22 -2.76 -33.68
N PRO A 157 9.98 -3.22 -33.51
CA PRO A 157 9.74 -4.65 -33.38
C PRO A 157 10.05 -5.36 -34.71
N GLU A 158 10.20 -6.68 -34.67
CA GLU A 158 10.45 -7.49 -35.86
C GLU A 158 9.43 -7.15 -36.97
N PRO A 159 9.85 -6.98 -38.24
CA PRO A 159 8.98 -6.49 -39.32
C PRO A 159 7.69 -7.30 -39.54
N GLN A 160 7.66 -8.54 -39.07
CA GLN A 160 6.55 -9.49 -39.24
C GLN A 160 5.64 -9.56 -38.00
N SER A 161 5.98 -8.86 -36.91
CA SER A 161 5.24 -8.91 -35.65
C SER A 161 3.94 -8.10 -35.63
N GLY A 162 3.76 -7.18 -36.59
CA GLY A 162 2.60 -6.28 -36.64
C GLY A 162 2.56 -5.22 -35.53
N LYS A 163 3.57 -5.17 -34.65
CA LYS A 163 3.64 -4.23 -33.53
C LYS A 163 4.09 -2.84 -33.99
N ALA A 164 3.57 -1.81 -33.34
CA ALA A 164 4.04 -0.44 -33.56
C ALA A 164 5.45 -0.26 -32.96
N PRO A 165 6.30 0.62 -33.53
CA PRO A 165 7.54 1.03 -32.89
C PRO A 165 7.29 1.69 -31.54
N VAL A 166 8.16 1.41 -30.57
CA VAL A 166 8.15 2.06 -29.26
C VAL A 166 9.05 3.29 -29.31
N TYR A 167 8.45 4.48 -29.19
CA TYR A 167 9.15 5.74 -29.10
C TYR A 167 9.38 6.11 -27.64
N TYR A 168 10.49 5.65 -27.06
CA TYR A 168 10.79 5.87 -25.65
C TYR A 168 10.76 7.36 -25.24
N LYS A 169 11.14 8.30 -26.10
CA LYS A 169 11.09 9.75 -25.82
C LYS A 169 9.68 10.30 -25.56
N ASP A 170 8.65 9.57 -25.96
CA ASP A 170 7.24 9.92 -25.74
C ASP A 170 6.71 9.38 -24.40
N ILE A 171 7.42 8.43 -23.79
CA ILE A 171 7.08 7.91 -22.46
C ILE A 171 7.23 9.02 -21.42
N ARG A 172 6.26 9.10 -20.53
CA ARG A 172 6.28 9.99 -19.36
C ARG A 172 6.25 9.17 -18.10
N VAL A 173 7.09 9.52 -17.14
CA VAL A 173 7.17 8.89 -15.83
C VAL A 173 6.19 9.60 -14.90
N LYS A 174 4.91 9.24 -15.05
CA LYS A 174 3.79 9.85 -14.33
C LYS A 174 2.77 8.79 -13.94
N LEU A 175 1.88 9.15 -13.04
CA LEU A 175 0.69 8.36 -12.76
C LEU A 175 -0.34 8.58 -13.89
N ASP A 176 -0.98 7.51 -14.33
CA ASP A 176 -2.02 7.56 -15.36
C ASP A 176 -2.94 6.33 -15.27
N GLU A 177 -4.04 6.37 -16.03
CA GLU A 177 -4.89 5.20 -16.22
C GLU A 177 -4.13 4.08 -16.95
N LEU A 178 -4.63 2.85 -16.86
CA LEU A 178 -4.10 1.74 -17.64
C LEU A 178 -4.45 1.95 -19.12
N ASN A 179 -3.51 2.58 -19.83
CA ASN A 179 -3.56 2.80 -21.27
C ASN A 179 -2.27 2.28 -21.93
N GLN A 180 -2.20 2.36 -23.26
CA GLN A 180 -1.05 1.86 -24.01
C GLN A 180 0.28 2.52 -23.57
N LEU A 181 0.33 3.85 -23.44
CA LEU A 181 1.55 4.57 -23.04
C LEU A 181 1.98 4.22 -21.61
N GLN A 182 1.01 4.06 -20.70
CA GLN A 182 1.29 3.66 -19.32
C GLN A 182 1.80 2.21 -19.25
N ASN A 183 1.25 1.29 -20.05
CA ASN A 183 1.76 -0.07 -20.13
C ASN A 183 3.14 -0.13 -20.81
N GLU A 184 3.43 0.75 -21.78
CA GLU A 184 4.79 0.88 -22.33
C GLU A 184 5.78 1.44 -21.30
N LEU A 185 5.35 2.30 -20.36
CA LEU A 185 6.16 2.66 -19.20
C LEU A 185 6.45 1.44 -18.33
N PHE A 186 5.47 0.58 -18.06
CA PHE A 186 5.64 -0.62 -17.24
C PHE A 186 6.61 -1.61 -17.88
N LEU A 187 6.41 -1.90 -19.16
CA LEU A 187 7.35 -2.70 -19.96
C LEU A 187 8.74 -2.07 -19.98
N ALA A 188 8.83 -0.74 -19.97
CA ALA A 188 10.12 -0.06 -19.96
C ALA A 188 10.84 -0.15 -18.60
N ILE A 189 10.11 -0.23 -17.49
CA ILE A 189 10.66 -0.42 -16.14
C ILE A 189 11.16 -1.86 -15.99
N GLU A 190 10.32 -2.84 -16.36
CA GLU A 190 10.58 -4.28 -16.20
C GLU A 190 11.40 -4.90 -17.35
N ALA A 191 11.85 -4.08 -18.30
CA ALA A 191 12.55 -4.59 -19.48
C ALA A 191 13.78 -5.41 -19.08
N PRO A 192 13.98 -6.62 -19.64
CA PRO A 192 15.19 -7.39 -19.43
C PRO A 192 16.43 -6.54 -19.70
N GLU A 193 17.49 -6.72 -18.90
CA GLU A 193 18.70 -5.89 -18.96
C GLU A 193 19.23 -5.64 -20.39
N GLU A 194 19.23 -6.66 -21.27
CA GLU A 194 19.70 -6.49 -22.66
C GLU A 194 18.82 -5.52 -23.46
N ASP A 195 17.51 -5.57 -23.28
CA ASP A 195 16.56 -4.67 -23.95
C ASP A 195 16.65 -3.27 -23.35
N ALA A 196 16.74 -3.17 -22.01
CA ALA A 196 16.85 -1.91 -21.29
C ALA A 196 18.14 -1.14 -21.63
N ILE A 197 19.26 -1.83 -21.78
CA ILE A 197 20.52 -1.25 -22.25
C ILE A 197 20.49 -1.03 -23.77
N GLY A 198 19.89 -1.96 -24.52
CA GLY A 198 19.81 -1.94 -25.97
C GLY A 198 19.08 -0.71 -26.53
N ARG A 199 18.11 -0.16 -25.79
CA ARG A 199 17.37 1.06 -26.16
C ARG A 199 18.11 2.38 -25.92
N ILE A 200 19.21 2.39 -25.18
CA ILE A 200 19.96 3.64 -24.90
C ILE A 200 20.70 4.07 -26.18
N GLU A 201 20.62 5.36 -26.54
CA GLU A 201 21.40 5.88 -27.66
C GLU A 201 22.91 5.76 -27.38
N PRO A 202 23.73 5.32 -28.36
CA PRO A 202 25.17 5.12 -28.15
C PRO A 202 25.92 6.33 -27.58
N ALA A 203 25.46 7.54 -27.89
CA ALA A 203 26.05 8.78 -27.38
C ALA A 203 25.93 8.94 -25.85
N TYR A 204 24.92 8.32 -25.22
CA TYR A 204 24.67 8.42 -23.78
C TYR A 204 25.14 7.20 -22.99
N HIS A 205 25.77 6.22 -23.64
CA HIS A 205 26.26 5.00 -22.98
C HIS A 205 27.13 5.28 -21.76
N ALA A 206 28.02 6.28 -21.80
CA ALA A 206 28.87 6.64 -20.66
C ALA A 206 28.12 7.24 -19.46
N LYS A 207 26.87 7.71 -19.66
CA LYS A 207 26.01 8.24 -18.59
C LYS A 207 25.36 7.12 -17.78
N TYR A 208 25.08 5.97 -18.40
CA TYR A 208 24.22 4.92 -17.85
C TYR A 208 24.94 3.61 -17.53
N ILE A 209 26.07 3.33 -18.18
CA ILE A 209 26.66 2.00 -18.21
C ILE A 209 27.98 2.00 -17.46
N HIS A 210 27.90 1.50 -16.23
CA HIS A 210 28.96 1.54 -15.23
C HIS A 210 29.32 0.13 -14.77
N THR A 211 30.49 -0.01 -14.19
CA THR A 211 30.92 -1.24 -13.50
C THR A 211 31.40 -0.88 -12.10
N ALA A 212 31.25 -1.79 -11.14
CA ALA A 212 31.83 -1.59 -9.82
C ALA A 212 33.34 -1.89 -9.86
N PRO A 213 34.16 -1.19 -9.05
CA PRO A 213 33.82 0.01 -8.29
C PRO A 213 33.58 1.22 -9.21
N LEU A 214 32.68 2.12 -8.83
CA LEU A 214 32.32 3.30 -9.62
C LEU A 214 33.53 4.21 -9.80
N LYS A 215 33.88 4.49 -11.06
CA LYS A 215 35.08 5.25 -11.39
C LYS A 215 34.89 6.72 -11.03
N ASN A 216 35.87 7.27 -10.30
CA ASN A 216 35.96 8.67 -9.88
C ASN A 216 34.87 9.16 -8.90
N TRP A 217 33.86 8.35 -8.57
CA TRP A 217 32.81 8.73 -7.62
C TRP A 217 33.38 8.95 -6.21
N GLN A 218 32.91 10.00 -5.54
CA GLN A 218 33.30 10.37 -4.18
C GLN A 218 32.10 10.36 -3.22
N ILE A 219 32.40 10.19 -1.93
CA ILE A 219 31.39 10.21 -0.87
C ILE A 219 30.62 11.53 -0.90
N GLY A 220 29.29 11.44 -0.92
CA GLY A 220 28.39 12.58 -0.96
C GLY A 220 28.03 13.07 -2.37
N GLU A 221 28.68 12.54 -3.42
CA GLU A 221 28.24 12.78 -4.80
C GLU A 221 26.99 11.98 -5.12
N GLN A 222 26.13 12.55 -5.98
CA GLN A 222 25.00 11.81 -6.53
C GLN A 222 25.52 10.61 -7.33
N LEU A 223 24.87 9.46 -7.18
CA LEU A 223 25.18 8.30 -8.01
C LEU A 223 24.96 8.62 -9.50
N PRO A 224 25.77 8.06 -10.41
CA PRO A 224 25.45 8.12 -11.81
C PRO A 224 24.13 7.38 -12.08
N MET A 225 23.48 7.71 -13.19
CA MET A 225 22.30 6.96 -13.63
C MET A 225 22.70 5.53 -14.03
N LEU A 226 21.84 4.55 -13.75
CA LEU A 226 22.21 3.13 -13.76
C LEU A 226 21.70 2.35 -14.98
N GLY A 227 20.95 2.97 -15.89
CA GLY A 227 20.51 2.39 -17.17
C GLY A 227 19.35 1.40 -17.06
N SER A 228 19.42 0.45 -16.13
CA SER A 228 18.37 -0.52 -15.80
C SER A 228 18.39 -0.88 -14.31
N ILE A 229 17.29 -1.47 -13.83
CA ILE A 229 17.18 -2.03 -12.47
C ILE A 229 18.17 -3.20 -12.31
N GLY A 230 18.29 -4.05 -13.33
CA GLY A 230 19.22 -5.18 -13.35
C GLY A 230 20.67 -4.74 -13.23
N LEU A 231 21.07 -3.68 -13.92
CA LEU A 231 22.43 -3.14 -13.82
C LEU A 231 22.69 -2.51 -12.44
N MET A 232 21.70 -1.87 -11.83
CA MET A 232 21.80 -1.40 -10.44
C MET A 232 22.09 -2.57 -9.48
N TYR A 233 21.31 -3.65 -9.56
CA TYR A 233 21.54 -4.83 -8.71
C TYR A 233 22.84 -5.57 -9.06
N GLN A 234 23.28 -5.56 -10.33
CA GLN A 234 24.59 -6.09 -10.73
C GLN A 234 25.73 -5.29 -10.10
N LEU A 235 25.62 -3.96 -9.99
CA LEU A 235 26.61 -3.14 -9.29
C LEU A 235 26.65 -3.47 -7.79
N ILE A 236 25.49 -3.60 -7.14
CA ILE A 236 25.41 -4.04 -5.73
C ILE A 236 26.12 -5.39 -5.57
N TRP A 237 25.80 -6.35 -6.44
CA TRP A 237 26.41 -7.67 -6.46
C TRP A 237 27.93 -7.62 -6.59
N ASP A 238 28.45 -6.81 -7.51
CA ASP A 238 29.88 -6.67 -7.76
C ASP A 238 30.60 -6.01 -6.57
N TYR A 239 30.03 -4.98 -5.96
CA TYR A 239 30.57 -4.37 -4.74
C TYR A 239 30.71 -5.38 -3.60
N LEU A 240 29.71 -6.24 -3.38
CA LEU A 240 29.75 -7.28 -2.35
C LEU A 240 30.86 -8.33 -2.60
N ASN A 241 31.44 -8.38 -3.80
CA ASN A 241 32.53 -9.27 -4.17
C ASN A 241 33.92 -8.61 -4.14
N ILE A 242 34.03 -7.34 -3.73
CA ILE A 242 35.32 -6.67 -3.58
C ILE A 242 36.16 -7.33 -2.47
N THR A 243 37.44 -7.58 -2.77
CA THR A 243 38.47 -8.05 -1.83
C THR A 243 39.63 -7.06 -1.80
N TYR A 244 40.11 -6.73 -0.60
CA TYR A 244 41.20 -5.78 -0.37
C TYR A 244 42.56 -6.47 -0.22
N HIS A 245 43.65 -5.70 -0.25
CA HIS A 245 45.03 -6.20 -0.09
C HIS A 245 45.26 -7.02 1.19
N ASP A 246 44.49 -6.78 2.24
CA ASP A 246 44.57 -7.50 3.52
C ASP A 246 43.77 -8.83 3.51
N ASN A 247 43.26 -9.25 2.34
CA ASN A 247 42.38 -10.39 2.11
C ASN A 247 41.00 -10.28 2.78
N THR A 248 40.64 -9.12 3.33
CA THR A 248 39.27 -8.89 3.80
C THR A 248 38.38 -8.47 2.63
N THR A 249 37.09 -8.73 2.76
CA THR A 249 36.09 -8.39 1.73
C THR A 249 35.23 -7.21 2.16
N LEU A 250 34.67 -6.46 1.20
CA LEU A 250 33.72 -5.40 1.53
C LEU A 250 32.52 -5.95 2.31
N PHE A 251 32.01 -7.11 1.91
CA PHE A 251 30.90 -7.80 2.60
C PHE A 251 31.19 -7.99 4.10
N GLU A 252 32.36 -8.53 4.47
CA GLU A 252 32.74 -8.72 5.88
C GLU A 252 32.83 -7.40 6.67
N LYS A 253 33.09 -6.28 5.98
CA LYS A 253 33.21 -4.96 6.62
C LYS A 253 31.87 -4.26 6.84
N VAL A 254 30.81 -4.66 6.12
CA VAL A 254 29.48 -4.02 6.18
C VAL A 254 28.40 -4.91 6.76
N TYR A 255 28.58 -6.24 6.70
CA TYR A 255 27.58 -7.18 7.17
C TYR A 255 27.38 -7.10 8.69
N SER A 256 26.13 -6.96 9.10
CA SER A 256 25.69 -6.92 10.50
C SER A 256 24.75 -8.10 10.79
N PRO A 257 25.23 -9.19 11.43
CA PRO A 257 24.45 -10.41 11.63
C PRO A 257 23.27 -10.27 12.60
N GLY A 258 23.28 -9.22 13.44
CA GLY A 258 22.19 -8.89 14.36
C GLY A 258 21.36 -7.69 13.91
N ALA A 259 21.45 -7.30 12.64
CA ALA A 259 20.58 -6.28 12.09
C ALA A 259 19.12 -6.75 12.11
N LEU A 260 18.21 -5.84 12.45
CA LEU A 260 16.78 -6.15 12.44
C LEU A 260 16.37 -6.56 11.02
N GLN A 261 15.66 -7.68 10.93
CA GLN A 261 15.02 -8.16 9.71
C GLN A 261 13.50 -8.15 9.91
N GLN A 262 12.77 -7.94 8.83
CA GLN A 262 11.32 -7.96 8.85
C GLN A 262 10.81 -8.91 7.77
N ASP A 263 9.75 -9.64 8.08
CA ASP A 263 9.23 -10.63 7.16
C ASP A 263 7.71 -10.75 7.25
N VAL A 264 7.01 -10.13 6.31
CA VAL A 264 5.55 -10.17 6.26
C VAL A 264 5.02 -11.33 5.41
N PHE A 265 5.87 -11.88 4.53
CA PHE A 265 5.49 -12.93 3.58
C PHE A 265 5.80 -14.35 4.11
N ASN A 266 6.87 -14.49 4.88
CA ASN A 266 7.35 -15.79 5.35
C ASN A 266 7.32 -15.97 6.87
N ALA A 267 6.99 -14.95 7.66
CA ALA A 267 6.84 -15.12 9.10
C ALA A 267 5.50 -15.75 9.48
N SER A 268 5.53 -16.95 10.07
CA SER A 268 4.30 -17.61 10.49
C SER A 268 3.60 -16.92 11.67
N SER A 269 2.28 -16.75 11.57
CA SER A 269 1.45 -16.19 12.65
C SER A 269 0.02 -16.80 12.69
N PRO A 270 -0.77 -16.59 13.76
CA PRO A 270 -2.18 -17.02 13.82
C PRO A 270 -3.05 -16.25 12.83
N GLY A 271 -3.09 -16.71 11.58
CA GLY A 271 -3.72 -16.03 10.43
C GLY A 271 -2.82 -16.03 9.19
N HIS A 272 -1.53 -16.31 9.38
CA HIS A 272 -0.52 -16.51 8.34
C HIS A 272 0.28 -17.78 8.65
N PRO A 273 -0.34 -18.97 8.73
CA PRO A 273 0.33 -20.18 9.22
C PRO A 273 1.49 -20.66 8.34
N TYR A 274 1.54 -20.31 7.06
CA TYR A 274 2.53 -20.82 6.13
C TYR A 274 3.47 -19.71 5.63
N ARG A 275 4.63 -20.15 5.14
CA ARG A 275 5.50 -19.30 4.32
C ARG A 275 4.87 -19.18 2.94
N GLU A 276 4.68 -17.97 2.44
CA GLU A 276 4.21 -17.75 1.08
C GLU A 276 5.29 -18.17 0.07
N TYR A 277 6.55 -17.78 0.30
CA TYR A 277 7.68 -18.10 -0.57
C TYR A 277 8.57 -19.16 0.08
N GLN A 278 8.23 -20.43 -0.16
CA GLN A 278 8.83 -21.58 0.54
C GLN A 278 10.21 -21.98 -0.02
N GLY A 279 10.53 -21.57 -1.26
CA GLY A 279 11.75 -21.98 -1.95
C GLY A 279 13.00 -21.20 -1.57
N PHE A 280 12.88 -20.08 -0.86
CA PHE A 280 14.04 -19.28 -0.44
C PHE A 280 13.85 -18.52 0.87
N GLU A 281 14.98 -18.15 1.49
CA GLU A 281 14.99 -17.30 2.69
C GLU A 281 14.80 -15.84 2.31
N THR A 282 13.94 -15.16 3.05
CA THR A 282 13.54 -13.76 2.89
C THR A 282 14.23 -12.82 3.88
N THR A 283 15.04 -13.36 4.80
CA THR A 283 15.79 -12.65 5.85
C THR A 283 17.23 -13.15 5.94
N ILE A 284 18.15 -12.30 6.42
CA ILE A 284 19.60 -12.55 6.45
C ILE A 284 20.12 -12.75 7.90
N GLU A 285 19.27 -12.60 8.92
CA GLU A 285 19.68 -12.62 10.34
C GLU A 285 20.28 -13.97 10.78
N GLY A 286 21.29 -13.91 11.64
CA GLY A 286 21.83 -15.07 12.35
C GLY A 286 22.75 -15.99 11.54
N TRP A 287 22.98 -15.69 10.26
CA TRP A 287 23.89 -16.46 9.42
C TRP A 287 25.35 -16.03 9.59
N VAL A 288 26.27 -17.01 9.48
CA VAL A 288 27.71 -16.73 9.31
C VAL A 288 27.95 -16.01 7.97
N PRO A 289 29.00 -15.18 7.84
CA PRO A 289 29.19 -14.30 6.67
C PRO A 289 29.08 -15.01 5.32
N GLU A 290 29.64 -16.21 5.17
CA GLU A 290 29.61 -16.96 3.91
C GLU A 290 28.17 -17.33 3.52
N LYS A 291 27.38 -17.78 4.50
CA LYS A 291 25.98 -18.14 4.28
C LYS A 291 25.10 -16.90 4.10
N ALA A 292 25.35 -15.84 4.88
CA ALA A 292 24.66 -14.57 4.73
C ALA A 292 24.84 -13.99 3.32
N LYS A 293 26.06 -14.06 2.78
CA LYS A 293 26.36 -13.62 1.41
C LYS A 293 25.63 -14.46 0.36
N GLU A 294 25.51 -15.77 0.55
CA GLU A 294 24.69 -16.65 -0.32
C GLU A 294 23.21 -16.24 -0.29
N VAL A 295 22.66 -15.97 0.90
CA VAL A 295 21.27 -15.54 1.07
C VAL A 295 21.04 -14.18 0.40
N VAL A 296 21.91 -13.19 0.63
CA VAL A 296 21.87 -11.88 -0.04
C VAL A 296 21.80 -12.02 -1.56
N PHE A 297 22.63 -12.89 -2.12
CA PHE A 297 22.62 -13.16 -3.55
C PHE A 297 21.34 -13.83 -4.04
N LYS A 298 20.72 -14.69 -3.22
CA LYS A 298 19.40 -15.26 -3.54
C LYS A 298 18.31 -14.20 -3.49
N LEU A 299 18.35 -13.26 -2.54
CA LEU A 299 17.41 -12.14 -2.50
C LEU A 299 17.48 -11.29 -3.77
N ILE A 300 18.70 -10.86 -4.14
CA ILE A 300 18.93 -10.09 -5.37
C ILE A 300 18.44 -10.88 -6.59
N SER A 301 18.72 -12.19 -6.65
CA SER A 301 18.26 -13.02 -7.76
C SER A 301 16.73 -13.15 -7.81
N ALA A 302 16.06 -13.25 -6.67
CA ALA A 302 14.60 -13.35 -6.62
C ALA A 302 13.94 -12.07 -7.17
N ILE A 303 14.45 -10.89 -6.77
CA ILE A 303 13.98 -9.60 -7.28
C ILE A 303 14.11 -9.53 -8.80
N THR A 304 15.33 -9.76 -9.34
CA THR A 304 15.56 -9.61 -10.78
C THR A 304 14.89 -10.70 -11.63
N ASP A 305 14.72 -11.92 -11.09
CA ASP A 305 14.04 -13.02 -11.77
C ASP A 305 12.53 -12.78 -11.88
N GLN A 306 11.90 -12.26 -10.82
CA GLN A 306 10.48 -11.90 -10.83
C GLN A 306 10.19 -10.65 -11.68
N GLY A 307 11.04 -9.62 -11.63
CA GLY A 307 10.86 -8.40 -12.42
C GLY A 307 11.20 -8.57 -13.91
N GLU A 308 12.48 -8.84 -14.20
CA GLU A 308 13.07 -8.78 -15.55
C GLU A 308 13.17 -10.14 -16.25
N GLY A 309 12.69 -11.22 -15.63
CA GLY A 309 12.70 -12.57 -16.22
C GLY A 309 14.07 -13.24 -16.28
N SER A 310 15.09 -12.67 -15.65
CA SER A 310 16.40 -13.31 -15.53
C SER A 310 17.14 -12.90 -14.26
N GLY A 311 17.73 -13.89 -13.59
CA GLY A 311 18.69 -13.63 -12.53
C GLY A 311 19.95 -12.93 -13.05
N ILE A 312 20.67 -12.25 -12.15
CA ILE A 312 21.94 -11.56 -12.46
C ILE A 312 22.94 -12.47 -13.17
N LYS A 313 23.51 -11.97 -14.28
CA LYS A 313 24.50 -12.67 -15.11
C LYS A 313 25.86 -12.74 -14.42
N LYS A 314 26.13 -13.85 -13.73
CA LYS A 314 27.45 -14.11 -13.12
C LYS A 314 28.56 -14.22 -14.17
N SER A 315 29.73 -13.63 -13.88
CA SER A 315 31.00 -13.97 -14.54
C SER A 315 31.88 -14.96 -13.73
N ILE A 316 31.43 -15.48 -12.57
CA ILE A 316 32.33 -16.23 -11.64
C ILE A 316 31.85 -17.65 -11.24
N ALA A 317 30.68 -18.15 -11.65
CA ALA A 317 30.36 -19.57 -11.50
C ALA A 317 29.39 -20.05 -12.60
N LYS A 318 29.71 -21.20 -13.21
CA LYS A 318 28.90 -21.88 -14.22
C LYS A 318 27.47 -22.09 -13.72
N GLU A 319 26.50 -21.50 -14.39
CA GLU A 319 25.43 -22.22 -15.09
C GLU A 319 24.61 -21.25 -15.95
N ALA A 320 24.23 -21.73 -17.13
CA ALA A 320 23.45 -21.01 -18.12
C ALA A 320 22.00 -20.92 -17.65
N PHE A 321 21.48 -19.71 -17.49
CA PHE A 321 20.05 -19.46 -17.32
C PHE A 321 19.52 -18.95 -18.66
N GLY A 322 18.71 -19.77 -19.33
CA GLY A 322 17.87 -19.30 -20.41
C GLY A 322 16.75 -18.44 -19.85
N LEU A 323 16.39 -17.39 -20.58
CA LEU A 323 15.12 -16.69 -20.40
C LEU A 323 13.99 -17.70 -20.63
N GLN A 324 13.08 -17.78 -19.67
CA GLN A 324 11.69 -18.24 -19.72
C GLN A 324 11.32 -19.07 -18.48
N ALA A 325 10.35 -18.52 -17.74
CA ALA A 325 9.80 -18.93 -16.45
C ALA A 325 10.58 -18.48 -15.20
N VAL A 326 9.89 -17.73 -14.33
CA VAL A 326 10.33 -17.44 -12.95
C VAL A 326 10.67 -18.76 -12.29
N LYS A 327 11.81 -18.84 -11.59
CA LYS A 327 12.24 -20.09 -10.96
C LYS A 327 11.20 -20.55 -9.95
N PRO A 328 10.86 -21.85 -9.91
CA PRO A 328 9.91 -22.39 -8.93
C PRO A 328 10.23 -22.00 -7.47
N ASP A 329 11.52 -21.85 -7.15
CA ASP A 329 11.97 -21.43 -5.81
C ASP A 329 11.51 -20.02 -5.43
N TYR A 330 11.28 -19.15 -6.42
CA TYR A 330 10.87 -17.75 -6.22
C TYR A 330 9.36 -17.54 -6.44
N GLN A 331 8.59 -18.60 -6.70
CA GLN A 331 7.13 -18.51 -6.82
C GLN A 331 6.45 -18.64 -5.46
N ALA A 332 5.28 -18.03 -5.28
CA ALA A 332 4.49 -18.22 -4.08
C ALA A 332 3.83 -19.61 -4.07
N SER A 333 3.60 -20.12 -2.88
CA SER A 333 2.91 -21.39 -2.64
C SER A 333 1.40 -21.17 -2.68
N ASP A 334 0.74 -21.73 -3.70
CA ASP A 334 -0.72 -21.69 -3.86
C ASP A 334 -1.45 -22.14 -2.57
N LEU A 335 -0.98 -23.22 -1.95
CA LEU A 335 -1.55 -23.74 -0.69
C LEU A 335 -1.37 -22.77 0.49
N ALA A 336 -0.23 -22.09 0.57
CA ALA A 336 -0.01 -21.08 1.60
C ALA A 336 -1.00 -19.93 1.39
N LEU A 337 -1.07 -19.40 0.17
CA LEU A 337 -1.96 -18.30 -0.19
C LEU A 337 -3.44 -18.63 0.03
N GLU A 338 -3.91 -19.82 -0.34
CA GLU A 338 -5.29 -20.25 -0.09
C GLU A 338 -5.64 -20.27 1.40
N THR A 339 -4.65 -20.56 2.26
CA THR A 339 -4.83 -20.61 3.71
C THR A 339 -4.74 -19.22 4.35
N ASP A 340 -3.77 -18.42 3.90
CA ASP A 340 -3.46 -17.10 4.46
C ASP A 340 -4.51 -16.05 4.03
N TYR A 341 -5.09 -16.21 2.83
CA TYR A 341 -6.06 -15.29 2.24
C TYR A 341 -7.39 -16.00 1.90
N PRO A 342 -8.17 -16.43 2.92
CA PRO A 342 -9.45 -17.08 2.68
C PRO A 342 -10.46 -16.08 2.10
N SER A 343 -11.19 -16.50 1.07
CA SER A 343 -12.28 -15.71 0.48
C SER A 343 -13.64 -16.20 0.96
N TYR A 344 -14.63 -15.30 0.92
CA TYR A 344 -16.00 -15.59 1.29
C TYR A 344 -16.98 -15.02 0.28
N THR A 345 -18.15 -15.65 0.15
CA THR A 345 -19.31 -15.07 -0.53
C THR A 345 -19.84 -13.88 0.27
N ASP A 346 -20.67 -13.05 -0.34
CA ASP A 346 -21.34 -11.93 0.35
C ASP A 346 -22.36 -12.36 1.43
N ALA A 347 -22.83 -13.61 1.38
CA ALA A 347 -23.60 -14.26 2.44
C ALA A 347 -22.72 -14.86 3.58
N GLY A 348 -21.40 -14.70 3.51
CA GLY A 348 -20.46 -15.15 4.54
C GLY A 348 -20.04 -16.62 4.48
N LYS A 349 -20.25 -17.30 3.36
CA LYS A 349 -19.85 -18.70 3.18
C LYS A 349 -18.43 -18.78 2.62
N PRO A 350 -17.60 -19.77 2.99
CA PRO A 350 -16.29 -19.97 2.38
C PRO A 350 -16.38 -20.06 0.85
N ALA A 351 -15.43 -19.42 0.17
CA ALA A 351 -15.28 -19.42 -1.28
C ALA A 351 -13.81 -19.69 -1.66
N PRO A 352 -13.52 -20.12 -2.90
CA PRO A 352 -12.15 -20.23 -3.39
C PRO A 352 -11.40 -18.90 -3.24
N SER A 353 -10.13 -18.95 -2.81
CA SER A 353 -9.32 -17.75 -2.59
C SER A 353 -9.10 -17.00 -3.91
N THR A 354 -9.53 -15.74 -3.93
CA THR A 354 -9.34 -14.85 -5.08
C THR A 354 -7.91 -14.33 -5.14
N ASP A 355 -7.31 -13.98 -4.00
CA ASP A 355 -5.89 -13.61 -3.88
C ASP A 355 -4.96 -14.75 -4.30
N ALA A 356 -5.18 -15.98 -3.83
CA ALA A 356 -4.35 -17.12 -4.22
C ALA A 356 -4.38 -17.30 -5.73
N TYR A 357 -5.58 -17.27 -6.33
CA TYR A 357 -5.73 -17.40 -7.78
C TYR A 357 -5.07 -16.25 -8.55
N ALA A 358 -5.21 -15.00 -8.10
CA ALA A 358 -4.60 -13.87 -8.78
C ALA A 358 -3.06 -13.93 -8.74
N ARG A 359 -2.50 -14.39 -7.62
CA ARG A 359 -1.06 -14.46 -7.39
C ARG A 359 -0.45 -15.73 -8.02
N SER A 360 -0.74 -16.91 -7.48
CA SER A 360 -0.12 -18.18 -7.89
C SER A 360 -0.30 -18.53 -9.38
N HIS A 361 -1.39 -18.09 -10.01
CA HIS A 361 -1.65 -18.34 -11.42
C HIS A 361 -0.74 -17.51 -12.35
N ASN A 362 -0.28 -16.35 -11.90
CA ASN A 362 0.57 -15.43 -12.65
C ASN A 362 2.07 -15.62 -12.32
N ASP A 363 2.41 -16.17 -11.15
CA ASP A 363 3.78 -16.33 -10.62
C ASP A 363 4.79 -17.03 -11.54
N LYS A 364 4.33 -17.80 -12.53
CA LYS A 364 5.23 -18.47 -13.50
C LYS A 364 5.85 -17.51 -14.52
N LYS A 365 5.27 -16.33 -14.67
CA LYS A 365 5.69 -15.29 -15.60
C LYS A 365 6.32 -14.15 -14.82
N ASP A 366 7.37 -13.56 -15.36
CA ASP A 366 7.94 -12.33 -14.80
C ASP A 366 7.02 -11.12 -15.06
N HIS A 367 7.35 -9.97 -14.46
CA HIS A 367 6.55 -8.76 -14.59
C HIS A 367 6.48 -8.29 -16.04
N TYR A 368 7.59 -8.35 -16.78
CA TYR A 368 7.66 -7.96 -18.19
C TYR A 368 6.69 -8.79 -19.06
N GLU A 369 6.72 -10.11 -18.94
CA GLU A 369 5.83 -11.04 -19.63
C GLU A 369 4.35 -10.76 -19.31
N ARG A 370 4.03 -10.49 -18.04
CA ARG A 370 2.67 -10.13 -17.61
C ARG A 370 2.19 -8.83 -18.26
N PHE A 371 3.03 -7.81 -18.34
CA PHE A 371 2.68 -6.55 -19.02
C PHE A 371 2.59 -6.70 -20.56
N ILE A 372 3.28 -7.68 -21.16
CA ILE A 372 3.11 -8.01 -22.58
C ILE A 372 1.70 -8.56 -22.84
N GLU A 373 1.16 -9.37 -21.92
CA GLU A 373 -0.20 -9.92 -22.05
C GLU A 373 -1.25 -8.81 -22.00
N ILE A 374 -1.12 -7.88 -21.06
CA ILE A 374 -2.01 -6.72 -20.91
C ILE A 374 -1.99 -5.84 -22.18
N ARG A 375 -0.81 -5.65 -22.78
CA ARG A 375 -0.67 -4.85 -24.02
C ARG A 375 -1.61 -5.32 -25.13
N THR A 376 -1.77 -6.64 -25.29
CA THR A 376 -2.61 -7.20 -26.37
C THR A 376 -4.08 -6.82 -26.22
N ASP A 377 -4.59 -6.83 -24.99
CA ASP A 377 -5.97 -6.44 -24.70
C ASP A 377 -6.18 -4.92 -24.74
N LEU A 378 -5.15 -4.12 -24.43
CA LEU A 378 -5.15 -2.67 -24.63
C LEU A 378 -5.16 -2.29 -26.12
N GLU A 379 -4.34 -2.93 -26.95
CA GLU A 379 -4.31 -2.72 -28.41
C GLU A 379 -5.66 -3.07 -29.06
N SER A 380 -6.33 -4.08 -28.51
CA SER A 380 -7.65 -4.54 -28.96
C SER A 380 -8.82 -3.74 -28.34
N ASN A 381 -8.56 -2.71 -27.53
CA ASN A 381 -9.56 -1.92 -26.79
C ASN A 381 -10.56 -2.77 -25.97
N LYS A 382 -10.12 -3.89 -25.41
CA LYS A 382 -10.98 -4.76 -24.58
C LYS A 382 -11.02 -4.35 -23.11
N ILE A 383 -10.01 -3.62 -22.65
CA ILE A 383 -9.94 -3.10 -21.29
C ILE A 383 -10.65 -1.75 -21.25
N ILE A 384 -11.55 -1.59 -20.29
CA ILE A 384 -12.27 -0.35 -20.03
C ILE A 384 -11.82 0.23 -18.70
N THR A 385 -11.40 1.49 -18.71
CA THR A 385 -10.99 2.25 -17.52
C THR A 385 -12.09 3.20 -17.06
N TRP A 386 -11.99 3.72 -15.83
CA TRP A 386 -12.94 4.71 -15.32
C TRP A 386 -13.00 5.99 -16.18
N PRO A 387 -11.90 6.58 -16.67
CA PRO A 387 -11.99 7.71 -17.60
C PRO A 387 -12.76 7.38 -18.88
N THR A 388 -12.62 6.16 -19.40
CA THR A 388 -13.40 5.68 -20.56
C THR A 388 -14.89 5.55 -20.21
N TRP A 389 -15.23 4.97 -19.06
CA TRP A 389 -16.60 4.86 -18.56
C TRP A 389 -17.26 6.23 -18.37
N HIS A 390 -16.55 7.20 -17.79
CA HIS A 390 -17.04 8.57 -17.62
C HIS A 390 -17.32 9.27 -18.96
N LYS A 391 -16.47 9.04 -19.97
CA LYS A 391 -16.65 9.61 -21.31
C LYS A 391 -17.77 8.95 -22.11
N THR A 392 -17.97 7.63 -21.99
CA THR A 392 -18.84 6.86 -22.90
C THR A 392 -20.15 6.36 -22.27
N GLY A 393 -20.18 6.10 -20.96
CA GLY A 393 -21.32 5.54 -20.24
C GLY A 393 -22.31 6.58 -19.70
N GLY A 394 -22.12 7.86 -20.03
CA GLY A 394 -22.92 8.97 -19.50
C GLY A 394 -22.50 9.44 -18.10
N GLY A 395 -21.44 8.85 -17.51
CA GLY A 395 -20.74 9.34 -16.32
C GLY A 395 -21.60 9.51 -15.06
N LYS A 396 -22.74 8.80 -14.98
CA LYS A 396 -23.70 8.93 -13.88
C LYS A 396 -24.03 7.59 -13.25
N TRP A 397 -23.79 7.52 -11.95
CA TRP A 397 -24.10 6.39 -11.09
C TRP A 397 -25.60 6.22 -10.91
N LYS A 398 -26.06 4.98 -10.93
CA LYS A 398 -27.43 4.56 -10.62
C LYS A 398 -27.42 3.65 -9.40
N ALA A 399 -28.57 3.53 -8.74
CA ALA A 399 -28.70 2.64 -7.60
C ALA A 399 -28.42 1.18 -8.00
N GLU A 400 -28.82 0.78 -9.21
CA GLU A 400 -28.67 -0.58 -9.73
C GLU A 400 -27.20 -0.98 -9.92
N ASP A 401 -26.30 -0.01 -10.15
CA ASP A 401 -24.86 -0.27 -10.26
C ASP A 401 -24.29 -0.80 -8.93
N LEU A 402 -24.94 -0.47 -7.80
CA LEU A 402 -24.51 -0.78 -6.44
C LEU A 402 -25.22 -1.99 -5.81
N LYS A 403 -26.06 -2.68 -6.59
CA LYS A 403 -26.91 -3.80 -6.13
C LYS A 403 -26.51 -5.12 -6.78
N THR A 404 -26.57 -6.21 -6.03
CA THR A 404 -26.75 -7.56 -6.58
C THR A 404 -28.21 -7.99 -6.46
N VAL A 405 -28.52 -9.19 -6.94
CA VAL A 405 -29.84 -9.83 -6.75
C VAL A 405 -30.20 -10.06 -5.28
N ASP A 406 -29.20 -10.09 -4.38
CA ASP A 406 -29.38 -10.35 -2.95
C ASP A 406 -29.43 -9.06 -2.11
N TYR A 407 -29.46 -7.88 -2.73
CA TYR A 407 -29.41 -6.58 -2.03
C TYR A 407 -30.48 -6.44 -0.94
N ASP A 408 -31.72 -6.87 -1.22
CA ASP A 408 -32.85 -6.77 -0.29
C ASP A 408 -32.80 -7.79 0.86
N GLN A 409 -31.81 -8.70 0.87
CA GLN A 409 -31.60 -9.65 1.99
C GLN A 409 -30.81 -9.03 3.15
N ASN A 410 -30.17 -7.87 2.94
CA ASN A 410 -29.47 -7.17 3.99
C ASN A 410 -30.45 -6.53 4.98
N THR A 411 -30.22 -6.74 6.29
CA THR A 411 -31.12 -6.25 7.36
C THR A 411 -30.49 -5.14 8.21
N TYR A 412 -29.25 -4.76 7.92
CA TYR A 412 -28.54 -3.72 8.66
C TYR A 412 -28.96 -2.32 8.20
N PRO A 413 -28.85 -1.29 9.07
CA PRO A 413 -29.30 0.06 8.79
C PRO A 413 -28.32 0.84 7.88
N LEU A 414 -27.91 0.23 6.78
CA LEU A 414 -26.95 0.80 5.83
C LEU A 414 -27.63 1.83 4.91
N PRO A 415 -26.92 2.88 4.45
CA PRO A 415 -27.46 3.86 3.50
C PRO A 415 -28.00 3.21 2.23
N LYS A 416 -29.04 3.77 1.62
CA LYS A 416 -29.62 3.18 0.42
C LYS A 416 -28.71 3.38 -0.80
N ALA A 417 -28.74 2.44 -1.74
CA ALA A 417 -28.01 2.55 -2.99
C ALA A 417 -28.33 3.83 -3.77
N GLU A 418 -29.57 4.33 -3.70
CA GLU A 418 -29.97 5.61 -4.31
C GLU A 418 -29.23 6.80 -3.69
N ASP A 419 -29.04 6.79 -2.37
CA ASP A 419 -28.34 7.86 -1.65
C ASP A 419 -26.84 7.86 -1.99
N ILE A 420 -26.24 6.66 -2.07
CA ILE A 420 -24.83 6.47 -2.45
C ILE A 420 -24.59 6.89 -3.90
N ALA A 421 -25.40 6.40 -4.84
CA ALA A 421 -25.31 6.82 -6.25
C ALA A 421 -25.50 8.34 -6.40
N GLY A 422 -26.45 8.92 -5.68
CA GLY A 422 -26.66 10.37 -5.63
C GLY A 422 -25.43 11.13 -5.13
N ALA A 423 -24.77 10.64 -4.08
CA ALA A 423 -23.57 11.25 -3.53
C ALA A 423 -22.38 11.17 -4.50
N LEU A 424 -22.14 10.00 -5.12
CA LEU A 424 -21.11 9.82 -6.15
C LEU A 424 -21.28 10.84 -7.29
N ASN A 425 -22.53 11.04 -7.74
CA ASN A 425 -22.84 12.01 -8.78
C ASN A 425 -22.64 13.46 -8.32
N ARG A 426 -23.09 13.83 -7.11
CA ARG A 426 -22.93 15.20 -6.58
C ARG A 426 -21.48 15.58 -6.29
N LEU A 427 -20.62 14.61 -5.99
CA LEU A 427 -19.18 14.87 -5.83
C LEU A 427 -18.54 15.32 -7.16
N ASN A 428 -18.92 14.70 -8.28
CA ASN A 428 -18.37 14.98 -9.60
C ASN A 428 -19.12 16.09 -10.37
N ASP A 429 -20.40 16.29 -10.10
CA ASP A 429 -21.28 17.27 -10.76
C ASP A 429 -22.21 17.94 -9.74
N PRO A 430 -21.66 18.77 -8.82
CA PRO A 430 -22.40 19.32 -7.68
C PRO A 430 -23.58 20.21 -8.08
N ASN A 431 -23.49 20.84 -9.26
CA ASN A 431 -24.53 21.73 -9.80
C ASN A 431 -25.41 21.06 -10.87
N GLY A 432 -25.15 19.80 -11.22
CA GLY A 432 -25.94 19.05 -12.20
C GLY A 432 -25.81 19.55 -13.64
N ASN A 433 -24.81 20.37 -13.95
CA ASN A 433 -24.61 21.03 -15.24
C ASN A 433 -23.48 20.39 -16.08
N GLY A 434 -22.74 19.43 -15.51
CA GLY A 434 -21.63 18.76 -16.18
C GLY A 434 -20.39 19.63 -16.39
N ASP A 435 -20.25 20.74 -15.66
CA ASP A 435 -19.08 21.62 -15.77
C ASP A 435 -17.86 21.01 -15.05
N SER A 436 -16.88 20.54 -15.84
CA SER A 436 -15.64 19.98 -15.31
C SER A 436 -14.75 21.00 -14.59
N ASN A 437 -14.98 22.30 -14.82
CA ASN A 437 -14.27 23.42 -14.17
C ASN A 437 -15.04 24.01 -12.99
N ASP A 438 -16.16 23.40 -12.60
CA ASP A 438 -16.90 23.82 -11.42
C ASP A 438 -15.98 23.88 -10.19
N THR A 439 -16.00 25.01 -9.48
CA THR A 439 -15.09 25.24 -8.35
C THR A 439 -15.29 24.19 -7.25
N LYS A 440 -16.54 23.81 -6.96
CA LYS A 440 -16.84 22.82 -5.93
C LYS A 440 -16.38 21.42 -6.34
N ARG A 441 -16.54 21.07 -7.62
CA ARG A 441 -15.99 19.82 -8.19
C ARG A 441 -14.46 19.78 -8.04
N LEU A 442 -13.76 20.86 -8.41
CA LEU A 442 -12.31 20.95 -8.30
C LEU A 442 -11.83 20.86 -6.84
N GLU A 443 -12.54 21.47 -5.90
CA GLU A 443 -12.30 21.31 -4.46
C GLU A 443 -12.47 19.86 -3.99
N ASN A 444 -13.57 19.20 -4.41
CA ASN A 444 -13.81 17.80 -4.07
C ASN A 444 -12.66 16.92 -4.61
N TYR A 445 -12.30 17.07 -5.89
CA TYR A 445 -11.21 16.32 -6.50
C TYR A 445 -9.87 16.55 -5.78
N LYS A 446 -9.56 17.81 -5.45
CA LYS A 446 -8.36 18.15 -4.66
C LYS A 446 -8.36 17.44 -3.31
N GLN A 447 -9.50 17.41 -2.61
CA GLN A 447 -9.62 16.72 -1.33
C GLN A 447 -9.34 15.22 -1.46
N PHE A 448 -9.80 14.56 -2.52
CA PHE A 448 -9.47 13.15 -2.79
C PHE A 448 -7.98 12.94 -3.07
N CYS A 449 -7.32 13.87 -3.79
CA CYS A 449 -5.88 13.83 -3.99
C CYS A 449 -5.12 13.96 -2.65
N GLU A 450 -5.50 14.92 -1.80
CA GLU A 450 -4.92 15.09 -0.45
C GLU A 450 -5.10 13.83 0.42
N ILE A 451 -6.27 13.17 0.33
CA ILE A 451 -6.54 11.89 1.01
C ILE A 451 -5.63 10.77 0.49
N ALA A 452 -5.42 10.67 -0.83
CA ALA A 452 -4.55 9.65 -1.44
C ALA A 452 -3.07 9.88 -1.09
N THR A 453 -2.58 11.12 -1.23
CA THR A 453 -1.22 11.51 -0.82
C THR A 453 -1.00 11.22 0.66
N GLY A 454 -1.95 11.63 1.51
CA GLY A 454 -1.89 11.37 2.94
C GLY A 454 -1.91 9.89 3.30
N ALA A 455 -2.60 9.06 2.50
CA ALA A 455 -2.60 7.63 2.72
C ALA A 455 -1.20 7.02 2.49
N ILE A 456 -0.57 7.37 1.37
CA ILE A 456 0.77 6.87 1.03
C ILE A 456 1.83 7.44 1.98
N ALA A 457 1.72 8.71 2.38
CA ALA A 457 2.57 9.34 3.38
C ALA A 457 2.53 8.59 4.73
N GLY A 458 1.34 8.16 5.14
CA GLY A 458 1.18 7.38 6.35
C GLY A 458 1.90 6.04 6.30
N ILE A 459 1.83 5.33 5.17
CA ILE A 459 2.53 4.05 4.97
C ILE A 459 4.04 4.27 5.05
N THR A 460 4.57 5.16 4.21
CA THR A 460 6.02 5.41 4.10
C THR A 460 6.62 5.92 5.41
N SER A 461 5.91 6.76 6.15
CA SER A 461 6.36 7.23 7.48
C SER A 461 6.44 6.12 8.53
N VAL A 462 5.57 5.10 8.46
CA VAL A 462 5.70 3.91 9.33
C VAL A 462 6.88 3.06 8.91
N LEU A 463 7.07 2.86 7.60
CA LEU A 463 8.16 2.05 7.07
C LEU A 463 9.54 2.63 7.43
N ASP A 464 9.68 3.96 7.49
CA ASP A 464 10.90 4.62 7.99
C ASP A 464 11.32 4.07 9.36
N SER A 465 10.38 3.76 10.25
CA SER A 465 10.67 3.24 11.59
C SER A 465 10.64 1.71 11.68
N TYR A 466 10.00 1.02 10.73
CA TYR A 466 9.69 -0.40 10.81
C TYR A 466 10.94 -1.28 10.87
N TRP A 467 11.95 -0.96 10.08
CA TRP A 467 13.25 -1.65 10.10
C TRP A 467 14.24 -1.12 11.14
N GLN A 468 13.87 -0.09 11.90
CA GLN A 468 14.69 0.45 13.00
C GLN A 468 14.23 -0.04 14.37
N ASN A 469 12.97 -0.47 14.49
CA ASN A 469 12.33 -0.75 15.76
C ASN A 469 11.39 -1.95 15.65
N SER A 470 11.74 -3.07 16.29
CA SER A 470 10.96 -4.31 16.30
C SER A 470 9.59 -4.21 16.98
N SER A 471 9.31 -3.13 17.72
CA SER A 471 7.98 -2.85 18.28
C SER A 471 7.02 -2.17 17.30
N VAL A 472 7.51 -1.70 16.16
CA VAL A 472 6.69 -1.15 15.08
C VAL A 472 6.19 -2.32 14.23
N GLY A 473 4.88 -2.42 14.05
CA GLY A 473 4.28 -3.43 13.18
C GLY A 473 4.10 -2.93 11.75
N PHE A 474 4.08 -3.85 10.79
CA PHE A 474 3.80 -3.51 9.38
C PHE A 474 2.41 -2.88 9.22
N PRO A 475 2.24 -1.80 8.42
CA PRO A 475 1.00 -1.06 8.33
C PRO A 475 -0.06 -1.72 7.42
N PHE A 476 -0.29 -3.04 7.53
CA PHE A 476 -1.25 -3.82 6.70
C PHE A 476 -2.59 -3.13 6.46
N PRO A 477 -3.29 -2.62 7.49
CA PRO A 477 -4.62 -2.05 7.27
C PRO A 477 -4.55 -0.73 6.49
N SER A 478 -3.41 -0.01 6.56
CA SER A 478 -3.19 1.20 5.79
C SER A 478 -2.96 0.88 4.31
N MET A 479 -2.23 -0.21 4.04
CA MET A 479 -2.00 -0.72 2.68
C MET A 479 -3.33 -1.08 2.03
N SER A 480 -4.11 -1.96 2.66
CA SER A 480 -5.44 -2.36 2.17
C SER A 480 -6.36 -1.15 1.98
N GLY A 481 -6.40 -0.25 2.96
CA GLY A 481 -7.23 0.95 2.86
C GLY A 481 -6.81 1.91 1.76
N SER A 482 -5.51 2.07 1.49
CA SER A 482 -5.01 3.06 0.53
C SER A 482 -5.55 2.86 -0.88
N GLY A 483 -5.76 1.60 -1.29
CA GLY A 483 -6.35 1.25 -2.59
C GLY A 483 -7.72 1.88 -2.81
N ASP A 484 -8.61 1.84 -1.80
CA ASP A 484 -9.93 2.48 -1.88
C ASP A 484 -9.85 3.99 -2.09
N ARG A 485 -8.84 4.66 -1.51
CA ARG A 485 -8.69 6.12 -1.65
C ARG A 485 -8.29 6.52 -3.06
N LEU A 486 -7.36 5.77 -3.65
CA LEU A 486 -6.94 5.98 -5.03
C LEU A 486 -8.07 5.62 -5.99
N MET A 487 -8.70 4.47 -5.77
CA MET A 487 -9.80 3.97 -6.58
C MET A 487 -10.98 4.95 -6.62
N MET A 488 -11.38 5.50 -5.47
CA MET A 488 -12.53 6.40 -5.44
C MET A 488 -12.28 7.71 -6.20
N CYS A 489 -11.03 8.16 -6.33
CA CYS A 489 -10.70 9.27 -7.22
C CYS A 489 -11.05 8.95 -8.68
N TRP A 490 -10.68 7.74 -9.14
CA TRP A 490 -11.03 7.25 -10.47
C TRP A 490 -12.54 7.06 -10.63
N ALA A 491 -13.19 6.37 -9.70
CA ALA A 491 -14.61 6.03 -9.79
C ALA A 491 -15.51 7.29 -9.78
N VAL A 492 -15.18 8.29 -8.95
CA VAL A 492 -15.97 9.52 -8.84
C VAL A 492 -15.68 10.47 -9.98
N PHE A 493 -14.41 10.75 -10.28
CA PHE A 493 -14.05 11.85 -11.18
C PHE A 493 -13.62 11.40 -12.58
N GLY A 494 -13.28 10.12 -12.76
CA GLY A 494 -12.62 9.64 -13.97
C GLY A 494 -11.26 10.29 -14.17
N GLN A 495 -10.57 10.63 -13.08
CA GLN A 495 -9.30 11.37 -13.08
C GLN A 495 -8.29 10.71 -12.15
N VAL A 496 -7.02 10.82 -12.54
CA VAL A 496 -5.88 10.27 -11.80
C VAL A 496 -5.81 10.88 -10.40
N PRO A 497 -5.54 10.12 -9.32
CA PRO A 497 -5.20 10.71 -8.03
C PRO A 497 -3.85 11.42 -8.14
N ASP A 498 -3.85 12.76 -8.13
CA ASP A 498 -2.63 13.56 -8.25
C ASP A 498 -1.84 13.58 -6.95
N LEU A 499 -0.86 12.67 -6.83
CA LEU A 499 0.01 12.56 -5.65
C LEU A 499 1.02 13.72 -5.52
N SER A 500 1.09 14.63 -6.48
CA SER A 500 1.87 15.87 -6.34
C SER A 500 1.15 16.92 -5.50
N VAL A 501 -0.16 16.75 -5.28
CA VAL A 501 -0.93 17.60 -4.36
C VAL A 501 -0.48 17.31 -2.92
N PRO A 502 0.12 18.27 -2.22
CA PRO A 502 0.64 18.06 -0.87
C PRO A 502 -0.50 17.97 0.14
N VAL A 503 -0.30 17.15 1.17
CA VAL A 503 -1.14 17.16 2.36
C VAL A 503 -0.97 18.49 3.08
N GLN A 504 -2.06 19.06 3.59
CA GLN A 504 -2.00 20.33 4.30
C GLN A 504 -1.31 20.17 5.65
N GLN A 505 -0.72 21.25 6.16
CA GLN A 505 -0.07 21.24 7.46
C GLN A 505 -1.09 21.47 8.57
N LYS A 506 -0.96 20.73 9.67
CA LYS A 506 -1.73 20.99 10.89
C LYS A 506 -1.46 22.40 11.41
N GLN A 507 -2.53 23.06 11.83
CA GLN A 507 -2.46 24.31 12.57
C GLN A 507 -2.23 24.04 14.06
N ASN A 508 -1.44 24.89 14.70
CA ASN A 508 -1.21 24.80 16.14
C ASN A 508 -2.53 25.05 16.90
N ASN A 509 -2.80 24.23 17.92
CA ASN A 509 -3.99 24.30 18.78
C ASN A 509 -5.34 23.97 18.09
N ALA A 510 -5.35 23.31 16.94
CA ALA A 510 -6.55 22.78 16.31
C ALA A 510 -6.68 21.27 16.55
N LEU A 511 -7.91 20.79 16.84
CA LEU A 511 -8.25 19.36 16.87
C LEU A 511 -9.03 19.01 15.61
N TYR A 512 -8.50 18.11 14.81
CA TYR A 512 -9.10 17.75 13.52
C TYR A 512 -9.90 16.46 13.63
N HIS A 513 -11.14 16.50 14.16
CA HIS A 513 -12.05 15.34 14.29
C HIS A 513 -12.63 14.86 12.95
N ALA A 514 -11.71 14.64 12.03
CA ALA A 514 -11.91 14.68 10.60
C ALA A 514 -12.73 13.52 10.08
N CYS A 515 -12.66 12.34 10.69
CA CYS A 515 -13.23 11.15 10.05
C CYS A 515 -14.77 11.17 10.07
N GLN A 516 -15.38 11.75 11.10
CA GLN A 516 -16.82 11.60 11.37
C GLN A 516 -17.64 12.87 11.15
N GLY A 517 -16.98 13.99 10.83
CA GLY A 517 -17.62 15.32 10.76
C GLY A 517 -18.15 15.78 12.13
N ILE A 518 -17.50 15.35 13.22
CA ILE A 518 -17.88 15.65 14.61
C ILE A 518 -16.75 16.49 15.23
N ASP A 519 -16.66 17.77 14.85
CA ASP A 519 -15.67 18.70 15.41
C ASP A 519 -16.14 19.26 16.77
N TYR A 520 -15.19 19.49 17.69
CA TYR A 520 -15.43 20.15 18.97
C TYR A 520 -15.40 21.69 18.87
N GLY A 521 -15.00 22.26 17.72
CA GLY A 521 -15.00 23.70 17.46
C GLY A 521 -16.35 24.30 17.01
N ASP A 522 -16.50 25.63 17.15
CA ASP A 522 -17.71 26.42 16.81
C ASP A 522 -17.99 26.56 15.29
N SER A 523 -17.25 25.87 14.43
CA SER A 523 -17.46 25.94 12.98
C SER A 523 -18.57 24.96 12.54
N PRO A 524 -19.70 25.45 12.01
CA PRO A 524 -20.86 24.62 11.66
C PRO A 524 -20.69 23.76 10.40
N GLY A 525 -19.44 23.50 9.99
CA GLY A 525 -19.12 22.76 8.77
C GLY A 525 -19.24 21.25 8.96
N ASN A 526 -19.94 20.58 8.06
CA ASN A 526 -19.87 19.12 7.89
C ASN A 526 -18.54 18.72 7.22
N SER A 527 -17.41 19.21 7.73
CA SER A 527 -16.08 18.98 7.18
C SER A 527 -15.52 17.67 7.70
N CYS A 528 -15.90 16.58 7.03
CA CYS A 528 -15.17 15.32 7.16
C CYS A 528 -13.91 15.32 6.27
N ALA A 529 -12.96 14.43 6.56
CA ALA A 529 -11.68 14.26 5.88
C ALA A 529 -10.86 15.56 5.77
N SER A 530 -10.58 16.19 6.91
CA SER A 530 -9.66 17.33 7.02
C SER A 530 -8.33 17.04 6.30
N ALA A 531 -7.95 17.94 5.41
CA ALA A 531 -6.78 17.81 4.55
C ALA A 531 -5.45 17.82 5.30
N GLU A 532 -5.46 18.23 6.57
CA GLU A 532 -4.31 18.31 7.46
C GLU A 532 -3.94 16.98 8.14
N ILE A 533 -4.78 15.96 7.95
CA ILE A 533 -4.71 14.69 8.66
C ILE A 533 -4.60 13.53 7.66
N TYR A 534 -3.69 12.60 7.93
CA TYR A 534 -3.65 11.34 7.20
C TYR A 534 -4.81 10.44 7.64
N HIS A 535 -5.75 10.16 6.73
CA HIS A 535 -6.93 9.30 6.97
C HIS A 535 -6.58 7.81 6.84
N ASN A 536 -5.56 7.38 7.57
CA ASN A 536 -4.98 6.05 7.46
C ASN A 536 -4.85 5.31 8.79
N CYS A 537 -4.68 3.99 8.70
CA CYS A 537 -4.85 3.07 9.81
C CYS A 537 -3.81 3.24 10.93
N ARG A 538 -3.92 2.38 11.95
CA ARG A 538 -3.07 2.39 13.14
C ARG A 538 -1.57 2.54 12.80
N GLY A 539 -0.92 3.55 13.36
CA GLY A 539 0.52 3.80 13.24
C GLY A 539 0.90 4.76 12.12
N SER A 540 0.06 4.88 11.08
CA SER A 540 0.30 5.69 9.88
C SER A 540 -0.50 6.99 9.82
N ASN A 541 -1.42 7.23 10.76
CA ASN A 541 -2.10 8.52 10.87
C ASN A 541 -1.32 9.56 11.68
N SER A 542 -1.61 10.82 11.36
CA SER A 542 -1.19 11.98 12.16
C SER A 542 -2.26 12.41 13.18
N CYS A 543 -3.42 11.72 13.28
CA CYS A 543 -4.63 12.16 13.99
C CYS A 543 -4.64 11.93 15.52
N LYS A 544 -3.52 12.14 16.21
CA LYS A 544 -3.38 11.90 17.66
C LYS A 544 -4.47 12.63 18.47
N GLY A 545 -5.47 11.89 18.95
CA GLY A 545 -6.56 12.34 19.82
C GLY A 545 -7.72 12.99 19.08
N GLU A 546 -7.72 12.88 17.75
CA GLU A 546 -8.50 13.73 16.83
C GLU A 546 -9.40 12.89 15.91
N GLY A 547 -9.98 11.80 16.43
CA GLY A 547 -10.90 10.94 15.65
C GLY A 547 -10.49 9.49 15.70
N GLY A 548 -11.39 8.65 16.24
CA GLY A 548 -11.08 7.26 16.56
C GLY A 548 -11.37 6.25 15.47
N CYS A 549 -10.89 5.03 15.73
CA CYS A 549 -10.65 3.94 14.79
C CYS A 549 -11.85 3.41 14.03
N GLY A 550 -13.06 3.61 14.56
CA GLY A 550 -14.23 2.82 14.18
C GLY A 550 -14.11 1.32 14.50
N PHE A 551 -12.90 0.80 14.59
CA PHE A 551 -12.56 -0.57 14.97
C PHE A 551 -12.66 -0.79 16.49
N VAL A 552 -13.11 -1.98 16.86
CA VAL A 552 -13.28 -2.36 18.27
C VAL A 552 -11.95 -2.83 18.85
N GLN A 553 -11.38 -2.04 19.74
CA GLN A 553 -10.08 -2.31 20.36
C GLN A 553 -10.19 -2.32 21.88
N GLN A 554 -9.64 -3.35 22.53
CA GLN A 554 -9.61 -3.40 24.00
C GLN A 554 -8.76 -2.25 24.57
N VAL A 555 -9.25 -1.61 25.62
CA VAL A 555 -8.53 -0.53 26.31
C VAL A 555 -7.15 -1.02 26.78
N GLY A 556 -6.12 -0.20 26.57
CA GLY A 556 -4.74 -0.48 26.98
C GLY A 556 -3.99 -1.48 26.10
N GLN A 557 -4.60 -2.06 25.06
CA GLN A 557 -3.90 -2.92 24.11
C GLN A 557 -3.39 -2.13 22.90
N SER A 558 -2.19 -2.49 22.41
CA SER A 558 -1.63 -1.94 21.19
C SER A 558 -1.30 -3.01 20.14
N LYS A 559 -2.26 -3.40 19.29
CA LYS A 559 -2.08 -4.46 18.27
C LYS A 559 -2.61 -4.06 16.89
N SER A 560 -1.99 -4.57 15.81
CA SER A 560 -2.42 -4.28 14.42
C SER A 560 -3.91 -4.56 14.22
N CYS A 561 -4.62 -3.70 13.50
CA CYS A 561 -6.03 -3.93 13.15
C CYS A 561 -6.08 -5.20 12.26
N GLY A 562 -6.92 -6.17 12.60
CA GLY A 562 -7.02 -7.45 11.87
C GLY A 562 -6.33 -8.65 12.53
N ALA A 563 -5.44 -8.45 13.50
CA ALA A 563 -4.93 -9.58 14.28
C ALA A 563 -5.96 -10.00 15.35
N SER A 564 -6.41 -11.26 15.28
CA SER A 564 -7.09 -11.90 16.41
C SER A 564 -6.26 -11.66 17.68
N VAL A 565 -6.93 -11.29 18.76
CA VAL A 565 -6.28 -10.88 20.01
C VAL A 565 -5.32 -12.01 20.50
N PRO A 566 -4.09 -11.72 20.95
CA PRO A 566 -3.25 -12.75 21.58
C PRO A 566 -3.70 -13.14 22.98
N LYS A 567 -3.64 -14.46 23.22
CA LYS A 567 -3.92 -15.17 24.46
C LYS A 567 -3.44 -14.39 25.68
N LEU A 568 -4.36 -13.86 26.47
CA LEU A 568 -4.11 -13.81 27.91
C LEU A 568 -4.08 -15.25 28.40
N LYS A 569 -2.94 -15.69 28.95
CA LYS A 569 -2.98 -16.67 30.04
C LYS A 569 -3.83 -16.00 31.12
N ALA A 570 -5.14 -16.21 31.10
CA ALA A 570 -5.93 -16.09 32.29
C ALA A 570 -5.26 -17.06 33.26
N ALA A 571 -4.63 -16.53 34.31
CA ALA A 571 -4.46 -17.31 35.51
C ALA A 571 -5.90 -17.69 35.91
N GLU A 572 -6.33 -18.90 35.57
CA GLU A 572 -7.53 -19.45 36.17
C GLU A 572 -7.30 -19.39 37.68
N PRO A 573 -8.13 -18.68 38.46
CA PRO A 573 -8.04 -18.80 39.89
C PRO A 573 -8.41 -20.24 40.22
N LEU A 574 -7.38 -21.04 40.52
CA LEU A 574 -7.53 -22.25 41.31
C LEU A 574 -8.27 -21.82 42.58
N CYS A 575 -9.57 -22.14 42.62
CA CYS A 575 -10.53 -21.90 43.69
C CYS A 575 -11.14 -20.47 43.75
N GLY A 576 -12.39 -20.32 43.28
CA GLY A 576 -13.39 -19.40 43.86
C GLY A 576 -13.17 -17.87 43.77
N GLY A 577 -12.20 -17.38 42.99
CA GLY A 577 -11.96 -15.95 42.83
C GLY A 577 -13.06 -15.20 42.05
N PRO A 578 -13.20 -13.87 42.24
CA PRO A 578 -14.14 -13.06 41.48
C PRO A 578 -13.88 -13.20 39.97
N LYS A 579 -14.96 -13.32 39.19
CA LYS A 579 -14.89 -13.39 37.72
C LYS A 579 -14.03 -12.21 37.21
N PRO A 580 -13.08 -12.44 36.29
CA PRO A 580 -12.35 -11.34 35.68
C PRO A 580 -13.35 -10.36 35.05
N PRO A 581 -13.11 -9.04 35.18
CA PRO A 581 -13.99 -8.03 34.60
C PRO A 581 -14.12 -8.26 33.09
N GLN A 582 -15.33 -8.03 32.56
CA GLN A 582 -15.54 -8.09 31.11
C GLN A 582 -14.61 -7.10 30.41
N PRO A 583 -13.99 -7.47 29.28
CA PRO A 583 -13.12 -6.57 28.55
C PRO A 583 -13.90 -5.34 28.11
N VAL A 584 -13.33 -4.15 28.37
CA VAL A 584 -13.84 -2.88 27.86
C VAL A 584 -13.07 -2.49 26.60
N TYR A 585 -13.78 -1.86 25.68
CA TYR A 585 -13.25 -1.43 24.40
C TYR A 585 -13.08 0.09 24.37
N SER A 586 -12.35 0.63 23.42
CA SER A 586 -12.20 2.07 23.28
C SER A 586 -13.33 2.61 22.39
N ALA A 587 -13.97 3.70 22.79
CA ALA A 587 -14.99 4.35 21.97
C ALA A 587 -14.35 5.09 20.78
N PRO A 588 -15.03 5.21 19.62
CA PRO A 588 -14.55 6.08 18.56
C PRO A 588 -14.39 7.52 19.08
N GLY A 589 -13.19 8.07 18.90
CA GLY A 589 -12.78 9.37 19.44
C GLY A 589 -11.79 9.23 20.60
N ASP A 590 -11.86 8.13 21.38
CA ASP A 590 -11.25 8.01 22.71
C ASP A 590 -10.18 6.90 22.83
N ASN A 591 -9.59 6.46 21.71
CA ASN A 591 -8.63 5.34 21.71
C ASN A 591 -7.26 5.73 22.30
N LEU A 592 -6.88 5.09 23.41
CA LEU A 592 -5.56 5.15 24.05
C LEU A 592 -4.54 4.21 23.37
N CYS A 593 -4.35 4.33 22.05
CA CYS A 593 -3.23 3.65 21.38
C CYS A 593 -1.89 4.27 21.82
N GLY A 594 -0.75 3.57 21.65
CA GLY A 594 0.58 4.10 22.00
C GLY A 594 0.98 5.42 21.32
N SER A 595 0.20 5.85 20.31
CA SER A 595 0.30 7.16 19.63
C SER A 595 -0.86 8.12 19.94
N PHE A 596 -1.70 7.85 20.95
CA PHE A 596 -2.95 8.55 21.29
C PHE A 596 -3.99 8.59 20.15
N GLY A 597 -4.38 7.45 19.58
CA GLY A 597 -5.51 7.32 18.62
C GLY A 597 -5.20 7.88 17.20
N GLY A 598 -5.56 7.29 16.07
CA GLY A 598 -6.25 6.04 15.79
C GLY A 598 -7.34 6.24 14.75
N CYS A 599 -7.08 6.09 13.45
CA CYS A 599 -8.19 5.83 12.53
C CYS A 599 -7.96 4.72 11.50
N ALA A 600 -8.44 3.50 11.75
CA ALA A 600 -8.72 2.51 10.70
C ALA A 600 -10.06 2.79 9.99
N VAL A 601 -10.39 4.08 9.80
CA VAL A 601 -11.51 4.65 9.02
C VAL A 601 -12.89 4.56 9.70
N PRO A 602 -13.60 5.70 9.82
CA PRO A 602 -14.85 5.77 9.06
C PRO A 602 -15.11 7.18 8.50
N ILE A 603 -14.57 7.47 7.31
CA ILE A 603 -15.26 8.38 6.39
C ILE A 603 -16.60 7.73 6.02
N SER A 604 -16.64 6.43 5.73
CA SER A 604 -17.85 5.76 5.25
C SER A 604 -19.06 5.87 6.20
N ALA A 605 -20.20 6.23 5.63
CA ALA A 605 -21.52 6.16 6.24
C ALA A 605 -22.05 4.72 6.32
N SER A 606 -21.45 3.80 5.57
CA SER A 606 -21.79 2.37 5.59
C SER A 606 -21.02 1.59 6.65
N GLN A 607 -20.14 2.23 7.43
CA GLN A 607 -19.34 1.52 8.43
C GLN A 607 -20.20 1.01 9.60
N ILE A 608 -20.25 -0.31 9.76
CA ILE A 608 -20.90 -0.99 10.89
C ILE A 608 -19.92 -1.84 11.69
N TYR A 609 -20.24 -2.10 12.96
CA TYR A 609 -19.44 -2.96 13.82
C TYR A 609 -19.53 -4.43 13.40
N PRO A 610 -18.39 -5.11 13.20
CA PRO A 610 -18.40 -6.51 12.82
C PRO A 610 -18.68 -7.43 14.01
N VAL A 611 -18.78 -8.72 13.72
CA VAL A 611 -18.66 -9.76 14.74
C VAL A 611 -17.20 -9.82 15.20
N ILE A 612 -16.95 -9.83 16.51
CA ILE A 612 -15.59 -9.86 17.05
C ILE A 612 -15.29 -11.27 17.55
N SER A 613 -14.17 -11.84 17.14
CA SER A 613 -13.69 -13.12 17.68
C SER A 613 -12.65 -12.87 18.76
N THR A 614 -12.78 -13.52 19.91
CA THR A 614 -11.67 -13.63 20.87
C THR A 614 -10.73 -14.77 20.49
N ASP A 615 -9.56 -14.78 21.12
CA ASP A 615 -8.44 -15.72 20.97
C ASP A 615 -8.86 -17.18 21.22
N ASN A 616 -9.96 -17.37 21.94
CA ASN A 616 -10.54 -18.67 22.26
C ASN A 616 -11.62 -19.09 21.25
N GLY A 617 -11.74 -18.39 20.12
CA GLY A 617 -12.78 -18.60 19.12
C GLY A 617 -14.17 -18.18 19.59
N LYS A 618 -14.28 -17.44 20.71
CA LYS A 618 -15.57 -16.99 21.22
C LYS A 618 -16.01 -15.75 20.49
N THR A 619 -17.18 -15.84 19.89
CA THR A 619 -17.85 -14.74 19.22
C THR A 619 -18.42 -13.74 20.22
N ILE A 620 -18.11 -12.46 20.01
CA ILE A 620 -18.64 -11.31 20.71
C ILE A 620 -19.47 -10.51 19.70
N THR A 621 -20.77 -10.40 19.99
CA THR A 621 -21.73 -9.63 19.18
C THR A 621 -22.22 -8.37 19.89
N THR A 622 -21.83 -8.18 21.15
CA THR A 622 -22.15 -7.01 21.97
C THR A 622 -20.98 -6.70 22.89
N GLY A 623 -20.75 -5.42 23.19
CA GLY A 623 -19.69 -5.02 24.11
C GLY A 623 -19.92 -3.64 24.72
N THR A 624 -18.97 -3.23 25.54
CA THR A 624 -18.99 -1.92 26.21
C THR A 624 -17.69 -1.19 25.93
N MET A 625 -17.81 0.06 25.49
CA MET A 625 -16.70 0.96 25.27
C MET A 625 -16.54 1.93 26.44
N GLU A 626 -15.30 2.27 26.76
CA GLU A 626 -14.91 3.29 27.72
C GLU A 626 -14.90 4.67 27.04
N LEU A 627 -15.40 5.67 27.77
CA LEU A 627 -15.45 7.07 27.34
C LEU A 627 -14.43 7.91 28.10
N ASN A 628 -13.74 8.77 27.37
CA ASN A 628 -12.74 9.69 27.86
C ASN A 628 -13.03 11.14 27.42
N ASP A 629 -12.42 12.09 28.11
CA ASP A 629 -12.48 13.52 27.82
C ASP A 629 -11.07 14.03 27.49
N PHE A 630 -10.92 14.80 26.40
CA PHE A 630 -9.69 15.50 26.05
C PHE A 630 -9.65 16.89 26.70
N VAL A 631 -8.91 17.00 27.81
CA VAL A 631 -8.80 18.23 28.59
C VAL A 631 -7.56 19.00 28.17
N LYS A 632 -7.75 20.25 27.74
CA LYS A 632 -6.65 21.17 27.43
C LYS A 632 -5.84 21.49 28.69
N GLN A 633 -4.54 21.33 28.61
CA GLN A 633 -3.57 21.60 29.66
C GLN A 633 -3.11 23.06 29.60
N ALA A 634 -2.46 23.53 30.67
CA ALA A 634 -1.97 24.91 30.77
C ALA A 634 -0.90 25.27 29.73
N ASP A 635 -0.15 24.28 29.22
CA ASP A 635 0.85 24.43 28.16
C ASP A 635 0.26 24.40 26.74
N GLY A 636 -1.08 24.30 26.64
CA GLY A 636 -1.79 24.20 25.36
C GLY A 636 -1.93 22.79 24.80
N SER A 637 -1.25 21.79 25.37
CA SER A 637 -1.42 20.37 25.01
C SER A 637 -2.78 19.82 25.46
N TYR A 638 -3.19 18.66 24.95
CA TYR A 638 -4.39 17.96 25.41
C TYR A 638 -4.01 16.69 26.17
N LYS A 639 -4.72 16.41 27.26
CA LYS A 639 -4.59 15.18 28.04
C LYS A 639 -5.93 14.45 28.11
N THR A 640 -5.89 13.14 27.92
CA THR A 640 -7.05 12.27 28.08
C THR A 640 -7.35 12.02 29.56
N VAL A 641 -8.60 12.20 29.98
CA VAL A 641 -9.11 11.99 31.34
C VAL A 641 -10.37 11.11 31.26
N GLN A 642 -10.44 10.03 32.02
CA GLN A 642 -11.62 9.17 32.04
C GLN A 642 -12.84 9.91 32.61
N LEU A 643 -14.02 9.65 32.03
CA LEU A 643 -15.27 10.19 32.56
C LEU A 643 -15.58 9.62 33.97
N PRO A 644 -16.41 10.30 34.79
CA PRO A 644 -16.82 9.80 36.09
C PRO A 644 -17.53 8.45 36.03
N ASP A 645 -17.42 7.66 37.11
CA ASP A 645 -18.08 6.36 37.25
C ASP A 645 -19.58 6.45 36.98
N GLY A 646 -20.08 5.53 36.15
CA GLY A 646 -21.48 5.50 35.72
C GLY A 646 -21.79 6.32 34.47
N LYS A 647 -20.85 7.17 34.00
CA LYS A 647 -20.92 7.89 32.71
C LYS A 647 -19.79 7.53 31.75
N ASN A 648 -18.84 6.71 32.20
CA ASN A 648 -17.64 6.33 31.46
C ASN A 648 -17.84 5.19 30.46
N LYS A 649 -19.08 4.81 30.12
CA LYS A 649 -19.37 3.61 29.33
C LYS A 649 -20.49 3.82 28.33
N ILE A 650 -20.31 3.25 27.13
CA ILE A 650 -21.34 3.15 26.09
C ILE A 650 -21.40 1.72 25.53
N GLY A 651 -22.61 1.22 25.23
CA GLY A 651 -22.78 -0.10 24.61
C GLY A 651 -22.69 -0.05 23.09
N PHE A 652 -22.26 -1.15 22.48
CA PHE A 652 -22.37 -1.38 21.04
C PHE A 652 -22.76 -2.84 20.76
N LYS A 653 -23.31 -3.10 19.58
CA LYS A 653 -23.54 -4.45 19.05
C LYS A 653 -23.13 -4.57 17.59
N THR A 654 -22.93 -5.80 17.11
CA THR A 654 -22.72 -6.09 15.70
C THR A 654 -23.84 -5.48 14.86
N GLY A 655 -23.47 -4.82 13.77
CA GLY A 655 -24.40 -4.14 12.88
C GLY A 655 -24.78 -2.72 13.28
N ASP A 656 -24.40 -2.25 14.47
CA ASP A 656 -24.53 -0.83 14.81
C ASP A 656 -23.64 0.02 13.91
N LEU A 657 -24.14 1.17 13.48
CA LEU A 657 -23.37 2.16 12.75
C LEU A 657 -22.28 2.74 13.66
N VAL A 658 -21.04 2.71 13.19
CA VAL A 658 -19.90 3.25 13.93
C VAL A 658 -20.09 4.74 14.21
N HIS A 659 -20.65 5.49 13.25
CA HIS A 659 -20.94 6.91 13.42
C HIS A 659 -21.96 7.18 14.52
N ASP A 660 -22.94 6.30 14.71
CA ASP A 660 -23.98 6.47 15.73
C ASP A 660 -23.39 6.30 17.12
N ILE A 661 -22.53 5.29 17.31
CA ILE A 661 -21.83 5.09 18.58
C ILE A 661 -20.86 6.24 18.85
N ALA A 662 -20.16 6.74 17.83
CA ALA A 662 -19.29 7.90 17.96
C ALA A 662 -20.05 9.18 18.34
N TRP A 663 -21.19 9.42 17.70
CA TRP A 663 -22.07 10.54 18.05
C TRP A 663 -22.57 10.44 19.49
N ASN A 664 -22.99 9.26 19.91
CA ASN A 664 -23.44 9.04 21.29
C ASN A 664 -22.31 9.24 22.31
N ALA A 665 -21.08 8.82 21.98
CA ALA A 665 -19.89 9.09 22.78
C ALA A 665 -19.64 10.60 22.91
N TYR A 666 -19.66 11.33 21.80
CA TYR A 666 -19.52 12.79 21.78
C TYR A 666 -20.57 13.49 22.65
N VAL A 667 -21.84 13.11 22.53
CA VAL A 667 -22.94 13.68 23.34
C VAL A 667 -22.71 13.42 24.84
N ALA A 668 -22.25 12.21 25.20
CA ALA A 668 -21.96 11.88 26.59
C ALA A 668 -20.80 12.72 27.16
N VAL A 669 -19.75 12.97 26.38
CA VAL A 669 -18.62 13.84 26.78
C VAL A 669 -19.06 15.30 26.90
N LEU A 670 -19.84 15.82 25.95
CA LEU A 670 -20.39 17.18 26.04
C LEU A 670 -21.24 17.38 27.30
N ALA A 671 -22.15 16.44 27.58
CA ALA A 671 -23.02 16.49 28.76
C ALA A 671 -22.22 16.39 30.07
N ASN A 672 -21.04 15.74 30.05
CA ASN A 672 -20.13 15.71 31.18
C ASN A 672 -19.39 17.04 31.37
N ARG A 673 -18.91 17.66 30.28
CA ARG A 673 -18.20 18.96 30.31
C ARG A 673 -19.09 20.09 30.79
N ASN A 674 -20.31 20.19 30.24
CA ASN A 674 -21.26 21.23 30.59
C ASN A 674 -22.70 20.70 30.51
N PRO A 675 -23.27 20.24 31.63
CA PRO A 675 -24.63 19.71 31.67
C PRO A 675 -25.72 20.68 31.22
N ALA A 676 -25.45 21.99 31.23
CA ALA A 676 -26.40 23.03 30.81
C ALA A 676 -26.31 23.37 29.32
N GLN A 677 -25.31 22.86 28.60
CA GLN A 677 -25.14 23.11 27.17
C GLN A 677 -26.14 22.26 26.37
N PRO A 678 -26.91 22.84 25.43
CA PRO A 678 -27.77 22.06 24.57
C PRO A 678 -26.92 21.16 23.65
N VAL A 679 -27.37 19.92 23.49
CA VAL A 679 -26.75 18.97 22.55
C VAL A 679 -26.98 19.49 21.12
N PRO A 680 -25.92 19.72 20.32
CA PRO A 680 -26.09 20.15 18.94
C PRO A 680 -26.81 19.08 18.10
N PRO A 681 -27.45 19.44 16.98
CA PRO A 681 -28.01 18.45 16.08
C PRO A 681 -26.92 17.53 15.52
N LYS A 682 -27.25 16.24 15.35
CA LYS A 682 -26.34 15.28 14.72
C LYS A 682 -25.99 15.75 13.30
N PRO A 683 -24.69 15.80 12.92
CA PRO A 683 -24.29 16.15 11.58
C PRO A 683 -24.95 15.26 10.53
N VAL A 684 -25.43 15.89 9.45
CA VAL A 684 -25.93 15.18 8.27
C VAL A 684 -24.77 14.43 7.61
N THR A 685 -25.01 13.25 7.06
CA THR A 685 -23.98 12.53 6.31
C THR A 685 -23.55 13.34 5.08
N SER A 686 -22.27 13.63 4.94
CA SER A 686 -21.74 14.30 3.74
C SER A 686 -21.68 13.35 2.54
N ASP A 687 -21.62 13.91 1.33
CA ASP A 687 -21.48 13.10 0.11
C ASP A 687 -20.19 12.28 0.10
N LEU A 688 -19.10 12.83 0.64
CA LEU A 688 -17.85 12.10 0.83
C LEU A 688 -18.08 10.83 1.67
N ARG A 689 -18.69 10.98 2.84
CA ARG A 689 -18.98 9.87 3.75
C ARG A 689 -19.92 8.85 3.11
N MET A 690 -20.89 9.32 2.35
CA MET A 690 -21.83 8.46 1.65
C MET A 690 -21.17 7.63 0.55
N ALA A 691 -20.21 8.21 -0.19
CA ALA A 691 -19.56 7.59 -1.33
C ALA A 691 -18.51 6.53 -0.96
N PHE A 692 -17.73 6.75 0.10
CA PHE A 692 -16.62 5.86 0.44
C PHE A 692 -17.10 4.46 0.89
N PRO A 693 -16.45 3.38 0.42
CA PRO A 693 -16.72 2.03 0.92
C PRO A 693 -16.38 1.91 2.42
N PRO A 694 -17.09 1.05 3.17
CA PRO A 694 -16.68 0.70 4.52
C PRO A 694 -15.39 -0.13 4.51
N SER A 695 -14.60 -0.04 5.56
CA SER A 695 -13.43 -0.90 5.77
C SER A 695 -13.81 -2.08 6.67
N THR A 696 -13.45 -3.30 6.30
CA THR A 696 -13.73 -4.51 7.11
C THR A 696 -12.62 -4.92 8.04
#